data_AF-A0A6G2JE64-F1
#
_entry.id   AF-A0A6G2JE64-F1
#
_cell.length_a   1.000
_cell.length_b   1.000
_cell.length_c   1.000
_cell.angle_alpha   90.00
_cell.angle_beta   90.00
_cell.angle_gamma   90.00
#
_symmetry.space_group_name_H-M   'P 1'
#
loop_
_entity.id
_entity.type
_entity.pdbx_description
1 polymer ?
#
loop_
_entity_poly.entity_id
_entity_poly.type
_entity_poly.pdbx_seq_one_letter_code
_entity_poly.pdbx_strand_id
1 'polypeptide(L)'
;MPVTTDPERITAQLTATDASAMTVVFCTYQSLSLIADAQSDASLFGPVPAFDLAICDEAHRTTGIEEIAARKPASGAQRTVTPYSLIHDPSRVRAAKRLYMTATPRVYTESARSRVQKAAGSFDVFSMDDPAVYGPEMYRMSFGDAVEGGHLTDYKVLVIAVAENPVLDAYDNIAIDDEHQFKIHDAVRFAGCWDGLADPTTTTPENRVTGAVNHDHAAQRVIAFTNRIRNSQLVERYWNPVIEAVAGAVHGRSPSGGNGAAAELLACDIRHVDGNKNALERADTIAWLRAGDPEGACRIVTNARCLSEGIDIPALDAVIFLEPKQSQVDVIQAVGRVMRRAPRKDVGYVILPVVVPSGTSLLDDAVLNGSDFKAVWKVLKALRSHDERLDVLINTADLSGKPPITVLPSGLCGTCGKADSDCECDQARLDDAASVRAGQQRLPFEHAIASQLVKACGDRQYWDRWGREVARITGTIPPPPPPAGGADADLAATFNRFAEQMQATVGGTVAAGDLAALVAQHVVTMPVFEALFAGSGFADRNPISKALNELLDEFKAADVRLRDETADLDRFYESVRNRLSGAADSDARLKIMLEVYESFFKEAMPAEITRLGIVYTPVELVDFMLRSVDAVLRQEFGRGLTSEGVHILDPFTGTGTFINRLLTQRNSDGEPFIADEDLARKFVNTHNPLVPGGSVQEIHANEIVLLAYYLAAIKIEEGYRERTGSYEPFSGIVLTDTFAHDPSALPGTGTLGYNSARARQQNELPIQVIIGNPPWSAGQKSAGDDNPNVEHPHIEQRVRDTYGRRHREVTGRGAGPSSGNLYVEAFRWACDRLDTPDGTEDRSGIVAFVHPNSLSNAPSLTGMRSVLRGEFSSIYVVNLLGDAMKSGDEYRREGDKVFGQGSRNGVQITILVRNRDRDPDEPAALRYAEVPEHSSLRQKLDWLADLNDVTSDRFTEVPVNEAHDWVNLTDGSFAELLPVLEVGTRSSPNESIVVDSALGAKTNCDIYVYSFSRASLVAKMTALIGAYERARRAIERGASLEAATVNDELETIKWTHTLKNSLKKGLAIEFDERQIREVLYRPFTKLWLYEDHRILSQAKATSALFPLPDSAMEAEASERASQPASQPSASQRPTTEQSSEPWRRTGSWTSAPSAPISRRGSSHGGDHAERSVEHGRVRDACDEMAPRSAPHGSGPAKPDNGSMETILLSTPSTRTTFAALATEVMPDLHALDPAGRAIPRARRS
;
A
#
# COMPACT_ATOMS: atom_id res chain seq x y z
N MET A 1 -40.76 -20.49 45.06
CA MET A 1 -41.28 -21.61 44.24
C MET A 1 -40.45 -22.84 44.53
N PRO A 2 -41.03 -24.05 44.55
CA PRO A 2 -40.24 -25.27 44.69
C PRO A 2 -39.39 -25.46 43.43
N VAL A 3 -38.07 -25.44 43.59
CA VAL A 3 -37.11 -25.80 42.53
C VAL A 3 -36.98 -27.32 42.51
N THR A 4 -36.95 -27.93 41.33
CA THR A 4 -36.83 -29.38 41.21
C THR A 4 -35.97 -29.75 40.00
N THR A 5 -35.15 -30.77 40.16
CA THR A 5 -34.42 -31.46 39.09
C THR A 5 -34.89 -32.91 38.95
N ASP A 6 -35.99 -33.26 39.63
CA ASP A 6 -36.56 -34.60 39.65
C ASP A 6 -37.47 -34.80 38.42
N PRO A 7 -37.11 -35.68 37.47
CA PRO A 7 -37.85 -35.87 36.22
C PRO A 7 -39.32 -36.23 36.42
N GLU A 8 -39.66 -37.00 37.46
CA GLU A 8 -41.04 -37.40 37.75
C GLU A 8 -41.88 -36.18 38.16
N ARG A 9 -41.31 -35.33 39.01
CA ARG A 9 -41.95 -34.10 39.48
C ARG A 9 -42.08 -33.06 38.37
N ILE A 10 -41.06 -32.94 37.51
CA ILE A 10 -41.10 -32.08 36.32
C ILE A 10 -42.25 -32.51 35.41
N THR A 11 -42.35 -33.80 35.09
CA THR A 11 -43.40 -34.31 34.21
C THR A 11 -44.79 -34.12 34.81
N ALA A 12 -44.97 -34.42 36.09
CA ALA A 12 -46.24 -34.21 36.78
C ALA A 12 -46.69 -32.73 36.72
N GLN A 13 -45.77 -31.78 36.88
CA GLN A 13 -46.08 -30.35 36.80
C GLN A 13 -46.37 -29.86 35.38
N LEU A 14 -45.64 -30.36 34.39
CA LEU A 14 -45.87 -30.03 32.97
C LEU A 14 -47.18 -30.62 32.44
N THR A 15 -47.70 -31.68 33.06
CA THR A 15 -48.96 -32.34 32.69
C THR A 15 -50.16 -31.76 33.44
N ALA A 16 -49.96 -31.24 34.65
CA ALA A 16 -51.02 -30.68 35.50
C ALA A 16 -51.44 -29.24 35.10
N THR A 17 -51.35 -28.89 33.82
CA THR A 17 -51.63 -27.54 33.33
C THR A 17 -53.13 -27.23 33.29
N ASP A 18 -53.49 -26.05 33.79
CA ASP A 18 -54.85 -25.53 33.73
C ASP A 18 -55.04 -24.79 32.41
N ALA A 19 -55.96 -25.26 31.56
CA ALA A 19 -56.25 -24.66 30.26
C ALA A 19 -56.80 -23.22 30.34
N SER A 20 -57.23 -22.77 31.53
CA SER A 20 -57.71 -21.40 31.76
C SER A 20 -56.61 -20.41 32.19
N ALA A 21 -55.37 -20.89 32.40
CA ALA A 21 -54.25 -20.09 32.90
C ALA A 21 -53.00 -20.25 32.04
N MET A 22 -52.17 -19.20 32.01
CA MET A 22 -50.87 -19.25 31.35
C MET A 22 -49.87 -20.01 32.25
N THR A 23 -49.39 -21.16 31.78
CA THR A 23 -48.32 -21.89 32.47
C THR A 23 -46.97 -21.44 31.94
N VAL A 24 -46.12 -20.90 32.83
CA VAL A 24 -44.76 -20.46 32.50
C VAL A 24 -43.74 -21.32 33.25
N VAL A 25 -42.81 -21.90 32.52
CA VAL A 25 -41.75 -22.77 33.06
C VAL A 25 -40.42 -22.05 32.93
N PHE A 26 -39.80 -21.74 34.07
CA PHE A 26 -38.46 -21.17 34.10
C PHE A 26 -37.44 -22.31 34.18
N CYS A 27 -36.61 -22.43 33.14
CA CYS A 27 -35.57 -23.45 33.04
C CYS A 27 -34.24 -22.79 32.69
N THR A 28 -33.15 -23.23 33.32
CA THR A 28 -31.80 -22.85 32.88
C THR A 28 -31.42 -23.69 31.66
N TYR A 29 -30.53 -23.17 30.80
CA TYR A 29 -30.03 -23.94 29.65
C TYR A 29 -29.37 -25.26 30.09
N GLN A 30 -28.69 -25.28 31.23
CA GLN A 30 -28.07 -26.48 31.80
C GLN A 30 -29.08 -27.57 32.17
N SER A 31 -30.28 -27.18 32.58
CA SER A 31 -31.36 -28.11 32.94
C SER A 31 -32.29 -28.42 31.78
N LEU A 32 -32.05 -27.86 30.59
CA LEU A 32 -32.89 -28.06 29.41
C LEU A 32 -32.93 -29.52 28.94
N SER A 33 -31.88 -30.29 29.22
CA SER A 33 -31.88 -31.74 28.97
C SER A 33 -32.98 -32.47 29.74
N LEU A 34 -33.31 -32.03 30.97
CA LEU A 34 -34.38 -32.64 31.77
C LEU A 34 -35.77 -32.40 31.17
N ILE A 35 -35.97 -31.23 30.57
CA ILE A 35 -37.20 -30.91 29.81
C ILE A 35 -37.25 -31.74 28.54
N ALA A 36 -36.13 -31.87 27.84
CA ALA A 36 -36.04 -32.71 26.65
C ALA A 36 -36.36 -34.18 26.97
N ASP A 37 -35.78 -34.72 28.05
CA ASP A 37 -36.00 -36.10 28.48
C ASP A 37 -37.47 -36.33 28.86
N ALA A 38 -38.07 -35.41 29.63
CA ALA A 38 -39.49 -35.45 29.99
C ALA A 38 -40.41 -35.39 28.76
N GLN A 39 -40.03 -34.66 27.71
CA GLN A 39 -40.79 -34.60 26.46
C GLN A 39 -40.53 -35.78 25.52
N SER A 40 -39.41 -36.49 25.65
CA SER A 40 -38.97 -37.54 24.71
C SER A 40 -39.45 -38.93 25.11
N ASP A 41 -39.51 -39.23 26.41
CA ASP A 41 -39.86 -40.57 26.90
C ASP A 41 -41.32 -40.65 27.41
N ALA A 42 -42.25 -40.77 26.46
CA ALA A 42 -43.66 -40.98 26.77
C ALA A 42 -43.94 -42.32 27.48
N SER A 43 -42.99 -43.26 27.47
CA SER A 43 -43.14 -44.60 28.06
C SER A 43 -42.81 -44.65 29.56
N LEU A 44 -41.94 -43.74 30.03
CA LEU A 44 -41.57 -43.62 31.44
C LEU A 44 -42.44 -42.63 32.22
N PHE A 45 -42.88 -41.53 31.59
CA PHE A 45 -43.50 -40.41 32.33
C PHE A 45 -44.87 -39.91 31.80
N GLY A 46 -45.39 -40.48 30.70
CA GLY A 46 -46.65 -40.04 30.08
C GLY A 46 -46.50 -38.88 29.08
N PRO A 47 -47.57 -38.47 28.38
CA PRO A 47 -47.48 -37.48 27.31
C PRO A 47 -47.34 -36.05 27.85
N VAL A 48 -46.13 -35.49 27.78
CA VAL A 48 -45.89 -34.07 28.05
C VAL A 48 -46.23 -33.22 26.80
N PRO A 49 -47.02 -32.13 26.94
CA PRO A 49 -47.36 -31.26 25.81
C PRO A 49 -46.15 -30.49 25.29
N ALA A 50 -46.23 -30.05 24.03
CA ALA A 50 -45.28 -29.09 23.46
C ALA A 50 -45.57 -27.69 24.02
N PHE A 51 -44.54 -26.83 24.09
CA PHE A 51 -44.74 -25.43 24.45
C PHE A 51 -45.32 -24.65 23.26
N ASP A 52 -46.26 -23.74 23.51
CA ASP A 52 -46.74 -22.82 22.46
C ASP A 52 -45.65 -21.81 22.05
N LEU A 53 -44.85 -21.37 23.02
CA LEU A 53 -43.75 -20.42 22.85
C LEU A 53 -42.59 -20.76 23.79
N ALA A 54 -41.39 -20.86 23.23
CA ALA A 54 -40.14 -20.86 23.99
C ALA A 54 -39.46 -19.50 23.85
N ILE A 55 -39.19 -18.84 24.98
CA ILE A 55 -38.45 -17.58 25.04
C ILE A 55 -37.01 -17.90 25.42
N CYS A 56 -36.09 -17.64 24.51
CA CYS A 56 -34.66 -17.90 24.67
C CYS A 56 -33.98 -16.58 25.04
N ASP A 57 -33.89 -16.32 26.34
CA ASP A 57 -33.17 -15.16 26.86
C ASP A 57 -31.65 -15.37 26.78
N GLU A 58 -30.90 -14.28 26.65
CA GLU A 58 -29.45 -14.27 26.40
C GLU A 58 -29.06 -15.21 25.24
N ALA A 59 -29.83 -15.17 24.14
CA ALA A 59 -29.75 -16.10 23.01
C ALA A 59 -28.35 -16.17 22.36
N HIS A 60 -27.51 -15.15 22.56
CA HIS A 60 -26.13 -15.23 22.09
C HIS A 60 -25.32 -16.37 22.73
N ARG A 61 -25.77 -16.91 23.88
CA ARG A 61 -25.16 -18.08 24.53
C ARG A 61 -25.50 -19.41 23.85
N THR A 62 -26.49 -19.43 22.96
CA THR A 62 -26.86 -20.62 22.19
C THR A 62 -26.04 -20.75 20.89
N THR A 63 -25.09 -19.83 20.66
CA THR A 63 -24.10 -19.89 19.57
C THR A 63 -22.88 -20.74 19.96
N GLY A 64 -22.22 -21.38 18.99
CA GLY A 64 -21.04 -22.21 19.27
C GLY A 64 -20.67 -23.20 18.16
N ILE A 65 -19.58 -23.94 18.40
CA ILE A 65 -19.10 -25.05 17.57
C ILE A 65 -19.33 -26.35 18.36
N GLU A 66 -20.11 -27.28 17.82
CA GLU A 66 -20.29 -28.60 18.43
C GLU A 66 -19.18 -29.56 17.99
N GLU A 67 -18.39 -30.09 18.94
CA GLU A 67 -17.45 -31.19 18.69
C GLU A 67 -18.24 -32.50 18.52
N ILE A 68 -18.43 -33.00 17.30
CA ILE A 68 -18.82 -34.40 17.11
C ILE A 68 -17.60 -35.24 17.48
N ALA A 69 -17.69 -35.96 18.59
CA ALA A 69 -16.60 -36.75 19.14
C ALA A 69 -15.92 -37.66 18.09
N ALA A 70 -14.81 -37.19 17.51
CA ALA A 70 -13.88 -37.98 16.72
C ALA A 70 -12.76 -38.60 17.59
N ARG A 71 -13.07 -38.95 18.84
CA ARG A 71 -12.22 -39.83 19.66
C ARG A 71 -12.90 -41.18 19.81
N LYS A 72 -12.21 -42.21 19.31
CA LYS A 72 -12.56 -43.64 19.40
C LYS A 72 -13.31 -43.99 20.69
N PRO A 73 -14.41 -44.77 20.64
CA PRO A 73 -15.09 -45.22 21.84
C PRO A 73 -14.24 -46.31 22.50
N ALA A 74 -13.50 -45.94 23.55
CA ALA A 74 -13.28 -46.88 24.65
C ALA A 74 -14.47 -46.66 25.60
N SER A 75 -15.45 -47.55 25.53
CA SER A 75 -16.72 -47.57 26.29
C SER A 75 -17.72 -46.45 25.95
N GLY A 76 -18.73 -46.79 25.13
CA GLY A 76 -20.14 -46.36 25.27
C GLY A 76 -20.53 -44.91 25.56
N ALA A 77 -19.70 -43.90 25.33
CA ALA A 77 -20.03 -42.51 25.66
C ALA A 77 -21.01 -41.91 24.63
N GLN A 78 -22.16 -41.48 25.13
CA GLN A 78 -23.28 -40.86 24.41
C GLN A 78 -22.93 -39.44 23.95
N ARG A 79 -23.56 -39.00 22.86
CA ARG A 79 -23.49 -37.67 22.22
C ARG A 79 -23.60 -36.55 23.27
N THR A 80 -22.50 -35.95 23.73
CA THR A 80 -22.53 -34.81 24.67
C THR A 80 -22.91 -33.54 23.92
N VAL A 81 -24.21 -33.33 23.72
CA VAL A 81 -24.75 -32.05 23.23
C VAL A 81 -24.52 -31.00 24.32
N THR A 82 -23.97 -29.83 23.96
CA THR A 82 -23.88 -28.74 24.93
C THR A 82 -25.28 -28.28 25.31
N PRO A 83 -25.61 -28.12 26.61
CA PRO A 83 -26.98 -27.81 27.02
C PRO A 83 -27.60 -26.54 26.38
N TYR A 84 -26.77 -25.63 25.88
CA TYR A 84 -27.17 -24.37 25.24
C TYR A 84 -27.69 -24.53 23.80
N SER A 85 -27.18 -25.50 23.02
CA SER A 85 -27.60 -25.71 21.62
C SER A 85 -28.86 -26.55 21.49
N LEU A 86 -29.24 -27.27 22.55
CA LEU A 86 -30.43 -28.13 22.62
C LEU A 86 -31.73 -27.45 22.22
N ILE A 87 -31.83 -26.15 22.45
CA ILE A 87 -33.04 -25.38 22.18
C ILE A 87 -33.35 -25.26 20.68
N HIS A 88 -32.34 -25.41 19.82
CA HIS A 88 -32.47 -25.35 18.37
C HIS A 88 -33.04 -26.63 17.75
N ASP A 89 -32.98 -27.76 18.48
CA ASP A 89 -33.45 -29.04 17.97
C ASP A 89 -34.94 -29.25 18.33
N PRO A 90 -35.87 -29.14 17.36
CA PRO A 90 -37.30 -29.29 17.61
C PRO A 90 -37.71 -30.73 17.95
N SER A 91 -36.86 -31.72 17.65
CA SER A 91 -37.11 -33.12 18.02
C SER A 91 -36.87 -33.37 19.50
N ARG A 92 -36.03 -32.55 20.13
CA ARG A 92 -35.63 -32.68 21.52
C ARG A 92 -36.36 -31.75 22.47
N VAL A 93 -36.54 -30.49 22.08
CA VAL A 93 -37.35 -29.54 22.85
C VAL A 93 -38.52 -29.12 21.97
N ARG A 94 -39.69 -29.67 22.26
CA ARG A 94 -40.90 -29.45 21.46
C ARG A 94 -41.53 -28.10 21.82
N ALA A 95 -41.44 -27.15 20.90
CA ALA A 95 -42.07 -25.84 20.97
C ALA A 95 -42.61 -25.41 19.59
N ALA A 96 -43.82 -24.84 19.53
CA ALA A 96 -44.46 -24.38 18.30
C ALA A 96 -43.82 -23.10 17.74
N LYS A 97 -43.44 -22.17 18.63
CA LYS A 97 -42.69 -20.95 18.29
C LYS A 97 -41.49 -20.77 19.21
N ARG A 98 -40.44 -20.14 18.70
CA ARG A 98 -39.26 -19.74 19.47
C ARG A 98 -39.02 -18.26 19.26
N LEU A 99 -38.80 -17.52 20.35
CA LEU A 99 -38.40 -16.12 20.33
C LEU A 99 -37.01 -16.02 20.95
N TYR A 100 -36.05 -15.54 20.18
CA TYR A 100 -34.68 -15.33 20.63
C TYR A 100 -34.49 -13.87 21.01
N MET A 101 -34.05 -13.63 22.24
CA MET A 101 -33.84 -12.29 22.78
C MET A 101 -32.38 -12.15 23.21
N THR A 102 -31.74 -11.07 22.79
CA THR A 102 -30.37 -10.74 23.21
C THR A 102 -30.13 -9.25 23.02
N ALA A 103 -29.31 -8.66 23.90
CA ALA A 103 -28.71 -7.36 23.64
C ALA A 103 -27.41 -7.49 22.82
N THR A 104 -26.83 -8.69 22.76
CA THR A 104 -25.48 -8.91 22.22
C THR A 104 -25.40 -10.03 21.18
N PRO A 105 -25.97 -9.84 19.97
CA PRO A 105 -25.99 -10.91 18.97
C PRO A 105 -24.56 -11.35 18.60
N ARG A 106 -24.33 -12.68 18.56
CA ARG A 106 -23.04 -13.26 18.16
C ARG A 106 -23.11 -13.73 16.71
N VAL A 107 -22.33 -13.07 15.86
CA VAL A 107 -22.20 -13.36 14.43
C VAL A 107 -20.76 -13.80 14.14
N TYR A 108 -20.60 -14.98 13.53
CA TYR A 108 -19.27 -15.49 13.18
C TYR A 108 -18.79 -14.93 11.84
N THR A 109 -17.51 -14.58 11.77
CA THR A 109 -16.88 -14.19 10.51
C THR A 109 -16.74 -15.39 9.56
N GLU A 110 -16.75 -15.11 8.26
CA GLU A 110 -16.61 -16.13 7.21
C GLU A 110 -15.28 -16.90 7.30
N SER A 111 -14.21 -16.26 7.79
CA SER A 111 -12.93 -16.92 8.09
C SER A 111 -13.01 -17.89 9.28
N ALA A 112 -13.80 -17.58 10.31
CA ALA A 112 -14.09 -18.49 11.40
C ALA A 112 -14.96 -19.67 10.92
N ARG A 113 -15.99 -19.41 10.09
CA ARG A 113 -16.79 -20.46 9.44
C ARG A 113 -15.95 -21.37 8.56
N SER A 114 -15.06 -20.82 7.73
CA SER A 114 -14.22 -21.60 6.81
C SER A 114 -13.16 -22.44 7.54
N ARG A 115 -12.61 -21.98 8.67
CA ARG A 115 -11.69 -22.79 9.50
C ARG A 115 -12.41 -23.99 10.09
N VAL A 116 -13.67 -23.83 10.49
CA VAL A 116 -14.49 -24.90 11.06
C VAL A 116 -14.99 -25.85 9.96
N GLN A 117 -15.36 -25.35 8.78
CA GLN A 117 -15.73 -26.17 7.63
C GLN A 117 -14.54 -26.94 7.00
N LYS A 118 -13.33 -26.36 6.99
CA LYS A 118 -12.10 -27.04 6.53
C LYS A 118 -11.65 -28.16 7.46
N ALA A 119 -12.02 -28.11 8.75
CA ALA A 119 -11.87 -29.21 9.68
C ALA A 119 -13.00 -30.24 9.50
N ALA A 120 -12.99 -30.91 8.34
CA ALA A 120 -13.76 -32.12 7.99
C ALA A 120 -15.13 -32.34 8.69
N GLY A 121 -16.23 -31.85 8.10
CA GLY A 121 -17.57 -32.48 8.09
C GLY A 121 -18.21 -32.93 9.41
N SER A 122 -17.74 -32.46 10.56
CA SER A 122 -18.09 -33.01 11.87
C SER A 122 -18.39 -31.95 12.94
N PHE A 123 -18.79 -30.75 12.53
CA PHE A 123 -19.11 -29.66 13.46
C PHE A 123 -20.34 -28.90 12.98
N ASP A 124 -21.39 -28.84 13.81
CA ASP A 124 -22.50 -27.90 13.62
C ASP A 124 -22.09 -26.54 14.21
N VAL A 125 -22.27 -25.47 13.41
CA VAL A 125 -21.92 -24.10 13.81
C VAL A 125 -23.19 -23.26 13.84
N PHE A 126 -23.56 -22.79 15.03
CA PHE A 126 -24.75 -21.95 15.21
C PHE A 126 -24.39 -20.47 15.32
N SER A 127 -24.87 -19.66 14.38
CA SER A 127 -24.63 -18.21 14.29
C SER A 127 -25.97 -17.47 14.24
N MET A 128 -26.10 -16.32 14.92
CA MET A 128 -27.40 -15.64 15.04
C MET A 128 -27.89 -14.95 13.76
N ASP A 129 -27.03 -14.84 12.74
CA ASP A 129 -27.37 -14.35 11.41
C ASP A 129 -27.89 -15.45 10.47
N ASP A 130 -28.08 -16.68 10.97
CA ASP A 130 -28.74 -17.76 10.24
C ASP A 130 -30.26 -17.75 10.50
N PRO A 131 -31.08 -17.25 9.55
CA PRO A 131 -32.52 -17.17 9.73
C PRO A 131 -33.19 -18.55 9.77
N ALA A 132 -32.53 -19.62 9.29
CA ALA A 132 -33.07 -20.96 9.35
C ALA A 132 -33.10 -21.51 10.79
N VAL A 133 -32.18 -21.04 11.65
CA VAL A 133 -32.09 -21.45 13.05
C VAL A 133 -32.76 -20.44 14.00
N TYR A 134 -32.46 -19.15 13.83
CA TYR A 134 -32.91 -18.10 14.75
C TYR A 134 -34.17 -17.36 14.28
N GLY A 135 -34.58 -17.53 13.02
CA GLY A 135 -35.63 -16.73 12.41
C GLY A 135 -35.15 -15.33 11.99
N PRO A 136 -35.98 -14.57 11.25
CA PRO A 136 -35.67 -13.19 10.89
C PRO A 136 -35.73 -12.26 12.11
N GLU A 137 -34.95 -11.17 12.08
CA GLU A 137 -35.00 -10.11 13.09
C GLU A 137 -36.36 -9.39 13.02
N MET A 138 -37.18 -9.54 14.06
CA MET A 138 -38.53 -8.95 14.12
C MET A 138 -38.52 -7.50 14.58
N TYR A 139 -37.56 -7.13 15.44
CA TYR A 139 -37.43 -5.80 16.04
C TYR A 139 -36.02 -5.61 16.57
N ARG A 140 -35.45 -4.43 16.35
CA ARG A 140 -34.17 -4.00 16.91
C ARG A 140 -34.29 -2.59 17.45
N MET A 141 -33.79 -2.38 18.66
CA MET A 141 -33.60 -1.06 19.27
C MET A 141 -32.10 -0.93 19.54
N SER A 142 -31.42 -0.05 18.82
CA SER A 142 -29.99 0.14 18.98
C SER A 142 -29.67 0.81 20.32
N PHE A 143 -28.39 0.76 20.72
CA PHE A 143 -27.95 1.50 21.90
C PHE A 143 -28.11 3.02 21.71
N GLY A 144 -27.80 3.52 20.51
CA GLY A 144 -27.98 4.93 20.14
C GLY A 144 -29.44 5.35 20.23
N ASP A 145 -30.34 4.56 19.64
CA ASP A 145 -31.80 4.79 19.69
C ASP A 145 -32.30 4.87 21.13
N ALA A 146 -31.79 4.00 22.01
CA ALA A 146 -32.17 3.96 23.41
C ALA A 146 -31.66 5.18 24.20
N VAL A 147 -30.49 5.74 23.87
CA VAL A 147 -29.99 6.97 24.51
C VAL A 147 -30.76 8.18 23.99
N GLU A 148 -30.93 8.32 22.68
CA GLU A 148 -31.64 9.43 22.03
C GLU A 148 -33.13 9.46 22.42
N GLY A 149 -33.76 8.29 22.47
CA GLY A 149 -35.14 8.12 22.96
C GLY A 149 -35.30 8.31 24.47
N GLY A 150 -34.21 8.55 25.21
CA GLY A 150 -34.25 8.74 26.65
C GLY A 150 -34.64 7.47 27.43
N HIS A 151 -34.32 6.29 26.91
CA HIS A 151 -34.47 5.02 27.62
C HIS A 151 -33.24 4.68 28.47
N LEU A 152 -32.05 5.13 28.04
CA LEU A 152 -30.77 4.98 28.76
C LEU A 152 -30.13 6.33 29.07
N THR A 153 -29.13 6.34 29.94
CA THR A 153 -28.15 7.44 30.07
C THR A 153 -26.94 7.14 29.22
N ASP A 154 -26.31 8.18 28.65
CA ASP A 154 -25.08 7.99 27.89
C ASP A 154 -23.91 7.59 28.81
N TYR A 155 -22.79 7.20 28.24
CA TYR A 155 -21.61 6.79 29.00
C TYR A 155 -20.33 7.51 28.55
N LYS A 156 -19.35 7.56 29.45
CA LYS A 156 -17.99 8.04 29.15
C LYS A 156 -16.96 7.01 29.60
N VAL A 157 -16.03 6.68 28.70
CA VAL A 157 -14.89 5.82 29.02
C VAL A 157 -13.72 6.72 29.44
N LEU A 158 -13.31 6.57 30.70
CA LEU A 158 -12.19 7.27 31.30
C LEU A 158 -10.99 6.34 31.37
N VAL A 159 -9.93 6.65 30.59
CA VAL A 159 -8.65 5.93 30.65
C VAL A 159 -7.70 6.76 31.48
N ILE A 160 -7.37 6.27 32.68
CA ILE A 160 -6.53 7.01 33.61
C ILE A 160 -5.09 6.52 33.48
N ALA A 161 -4.21 7.34 32.91
CA ALA A 161 -2.81 7.00 32.72
C ALA A 161 -1.98 7.53 33.90
N VAL A 162 -1.50 6.63 34.75
CA VAL A 162 -0.77 6.98 35.99
C VAL A 162 0.68 6.55 35.88
N ALA A 163 1.60 7.48 36.15
CA ALA A 163 3.03 7.18 36.24
C ALA A 163 3.35 6.43 37.54
N GLU A 164 4.33 5.52 37.52
CA GLU A 164 4.74 4.77 38.72
C GLU A 164 5.47 5.64 39.77
N ASN A 165 6.22 6.66 39.33
CA ASN A 165 7.08 7.52 40.17
C ASN A 165 6.42 8.14 41.42
N PRO A 166 5.24 8.77 41.35
CA PRO A 166 4.65 9.45 42.50
C PRO A 166 4.16 8.46 43.58
N VAL A 167 3.91 7.22 43.18
CA VAL A 167 3.39 6.16 44.06
C VAL A 167 4.54 5.37 44.68
N LEU A 168 5.73 5.35 44.07
CA LEU A 168 6.93 4.67 44.59
C LEU A 168 7.26 5.12 46.02
N ASP A 169 7.35 6.43 46.26
CA ASP A 169 7.71 6.97 47.59
C ASP A 169 6.61 6.72 48.64
N ALA A 170 5.36 6.67 48.22
CA ALA A 170 4.22 6.35 49.08
C ALA A 170 4.14 4.86 49.40
N TYR A 171 4.53 4.01 48.44
CA TYR A 171 4.41 2.56 48.51
C TYR A 171 5.23 1.96 49.65
N ASP A 172 6.44 2.48 49.88
CA ASP A 172 7.31 2.04 50.99
C ASP A 172 6.72 2.33 52.37
N ASN A 173 5.78 3.28 52.48
CA ASN A 173 5.10 3.62 53.72
C ASN A 173 3.81 2.80 53.96
N ILE A 174 3.42 1.94 53.01
CA ILE A 174 2.26 1.07 53.15
C ILE A 174 2.69 -0.19 53.92
N ALA A 175 2.06 -0.46 55.05
CA ALA A 175 2.29 -1.68 55.81
C ALA A 175 1.73 -2.90 55.06
N ILE A 176 2.57 -3.52 54.22
CA ILE A 176 2.22 -4.71 53.44
C ILE A 176 2.53 -5.97 54.26
N ASP A 177 1.53 -6.84 54.37
CA ASP A 177 1.68 -8.17 54.97
C ASP A 177 2.34 -9.13 53.95
N ASP A 178 3.44 -9.79 54.35
CA ASP A 178 4.24 -10.69 53.52
C ASP A 178 3.42 -11.82 52.87
N GLU A 179 2.31 -12.22 53.47
CA GLU A 179 1.41 -13.26 52.93
C GLU A 179 0.74 -12.86 51.60
N HIS A 180 0.54 -11.56 51.34
CA HIS A 180 -0.46 -11.11 50.37
C HIS A 180 0.10 -10.58 49.03
N GLN A 181 1.42 -10.53 48.82
CA GLN A 181 2.07 -10.13 47.55
C GLN A 181 1.39 -8.93 46.85
N PHE A 182 1.09 -7.88 47.59
CA PHE A 182 0.65 -6.61 47.01
C PHE A 182 1.78 -6.03 46.16
N LYS A 183 1.48 -5.49 44.97
CA LYS A 183 2.47 -4.95 44.04
C LYS A 183 2.25 -3.46 43.85
N ILE A 184 3.33 -2.74 43.54
CA ILE A 184 3.25 -1.31 43.25
C ILE A 184 2.30 -0.96 42.10
N HIS A 185 2.24 -1.81 41.07
CA HIS A 185 1.31 -1.65 39.95
C HIS A 185 -0.16 -1.60 40.41
N ASP A 186 -0.52 -2.37 41.44
CA ASP A 186 -1.87 -2.37 42.01
C ASP A 186 -2.13 -1.06 42.80
N ALA A 187 -1.14 -0.56 43.52
CA ALA A 187 -1.24 0.74 44.21
C ALA A 187 -1.43 1.90 43.23
N VAL A 188 -0.68 1.88 42.12
CA VAL A 188 -0.79 2.88 41.04
C VAL A 188 -2.18 2.87 40.41
N ARG A 189 -2.74 1.67 40.15
CA ARG A 189 -4.10 1.53 39.63
C ARG A 189 -5.15 2.07 40.61
N PHE A 190 -4.98 1.86 41.91
CA PHE A 190 -5.92 2.35 42.92
C PHE A 190 -5.93 3.87 42.97
N ALA A 191 -4.76 4.51 42.99
CA ALA A 191 -4.63 5.96 42.94
C ALA A 191 -5.32 6.56 41.70
N GLY A 192 -5.06 6.02 40.52
CA GLY A 192 -5.72 6.47 39.28
C GLY A 192 -7.23 6.28 39.28
N CYS A 193 -7.71 5.13 39.78
CA CYS A 193 -9.15 4.91 39.87
C CYS A 193 -9.81 5.88 40.85
N TRP A 194 -9.17 6.18 41.98
CA TRP A 194 -9.69 7.14 42.95
C TRP A 194 -9.82 8.53 42.34
N ASP A 195 -8.83 9.01 41.58
CA ASP A 195 -8.92 10.31 40.91
C ASP A 195 -10.09 10.35 39.93
N GLY A 196 -10.27 9.29 39.14
CA GLY A 196 -11.41 9.16 38.23
C GLY A 196 -12.77 9.09 38.94
N LEU A 197 -12.83 8.68 40.20
CA LEU A 197 -14.05 8.68 41.02
C LEU A 197 -14.28 10.04 41.71
N ALA A 198 -13.21 10.71 42.13
CA ALA A 198 -13.26 11.97 42.87
C ALA A 198 -13.62 13.17 41.98
N ASP A 199 -13.20 13.14 40.71
CA ASP A 199 -13.62 14.11 39.70
C ASP A 199 -13.57 13.51 38.29
N PRO A 200 -14.66 12.89 37.82
CA PRO A 200 -14.71 12.28 36.49
C PRO A 200 -14.79 13.30 35.34
N THR A 201 -14.88 14.61 35.64
CA THR A 201 -15.15 15.67 34.65
C THR A 201 -13.94 16.51 34.27
N THR A 202 -12.93 16.59 35.12
CA THR A 202 -11.74 17.44 34.89
C THR A 202 -10.83 16.87 33.81
N THR A 203 -10.42 17.72 32.87
CA THR A 203 -9.52 17.36 31.75
C THR A 203 -8.15 18.05 31.81
N THR A 204 -7.81 18.79 32.87
CA THR A 204 -6.55 19.55 32.99
C THR A 204 -5.52 18.83 33.88
N PRO A 205 -4.26 18.66 33.43
CA PRO A 205 -3.23 17.89 34.17
C PRO A 205 -2.78 18.48 35.51
N GLU A 206 -3.04 19.78 35.74
CA GLU A 206 -2.56 20.51 36.93
C GLU A 206 -3.16 19.99 38.24
N ASN A 207 -4.10 19.05 38.19
CA ASN A 207 -4.66 18.43 39.37
C ASN A 207 -5.02 16.95 39.11
N ARG A 208 -4.07 16.01 39.19
CA ARG A 208 -3.97 15.04 40.33
C ARG A 208 -3.19 13.73 40.17
N VAL A 209 -2.69 13.31 41.35
CA VAL A 209 -2.63 11.94 41.92
C VAL A 209 -3.12 12.06 43.39
N THR A 210 -4.42 12.09 43.72
CA THR A 210 -5.05 12.26 45.09
C THR A 210 -5.43 13.68 45.62
N GLY A 211 -6.00 14.58 44.81
CA GLY A 211 -6.41 15.96 45.20
C GLY A 211 -7.90 16.17 45.61
N ALA A 212 -8.43 17.40 45.62
CA ALA A 212 -9.75 17.82 46.17
C ALA A 212 -11.08 17.35 45.48
N VAL A 213 -11.98 16.64 46.16
CA VAL A 213 -13.22 16.09 45.55
C VAL A 213 -14.13 17.12 44.83
N ASN A 214 -14.62 16.76 43.64
CA ASN A 214 -15.69 17.49 42.96
C ASN A 214 -17.05 16.91 43.39
N HIS A 215 -17.60 17.39 44.51
CA HIS A 215 -18.80 16.81 45.13
C HIS A 215 -20.05 16.81 44.24
N ASP A 216 -20.10 17.67 43.21
CA ASP A 216 -21.21 17.70 42.25
C ASP A 216 -21.19 16.51 41.28
N HIS A 217 -20.01 15.92 41.03
CA HIS A 217 -19.80 14.86 40.04
C HIS A 217 -19.11 13.61 40.60
N ALA A 218 -18.68 13.62 41.86
CA ALA A 218 -18.00 12.50 42.49
C ALA A 218 -18.92 11.26 42.53
N ALA A 219 -18.33 10.11 42.20
CA ALA A 219 -19.07 8.85 42.17
C ALA A 219 -19.46 8.42 43.59
N GLN A 220 -20.72 8.01 43.78
CA GLN A 220 -21.23 7.54 45.07
C GLN A 220 -21.38 6.03 45.11
N ARG A 221 -21.68 5.40 43.98
CA ARG A 221 -21.97 3.96 43.88
C ARG A 221 -21.17 3.34 42.75
N VAL A 222 -20.29 2.41 43.09
CA VAL A 222 -19.30 1.85 42.17
C VAL A 222 -19.24 0.34 42.28
N ILE A 223 -19.07 -0.34 41.13
CA ILE A 223 -18.71 -1.76 41.09
C ILE A 223 -17.33 -1.89 40.45
N ALA A 224 -16.39 -2.52 41.18
CA ALA A 224 -15.06 -2.84 40.69
C ALA A 224 -14.96 -4.33 40.32
N PHE A 225 -14.47 -4.61 39.12
CA PHE A 225 -14.26 -5.97 38.61
C PHE A 225 -12.77 -6.32 38.57
N THR A 226 -12.43 -7.48 39.13
CA THR A 226 -11.10 -8.10 39.05
C THR A 226 -11.19 -9.49 38.41
N ASN A 227 -10.05 -10.05 38.00
CA ASN A 227 -10.02 -11.40 37.40
C ASN A 227 -9.97 -12.53 38.44
N ARG A 228 -9.55 -12.23 39.68
CA ARG A 228 -9.32 -13.21 40.75
C ARG A 228 -9.91 -12.72 42.06
N ILE A 229 -10.49 -13.65 42.83
CA ILE A 229 -11.07 -13.39 44.15
C ILE A 229 -10.04 -12.71 45.07
N ARG A 230 -8.80 -13.23 45.10
CA ARG A 230 -7.68 -12.63 45.85
C ARG A 230 -7.49 -11.14 45.55
N ASN A 231 -7.49 -10.75 44.27
CA ASN A 231 -7.28 -9.35 43.88
C ASN A 231 -8.45 -8.48 44.34
N SER A 232 -9.67 -9.03 44.33
CA SER A 232 -10.83 -8.32 44.86
C SER A 232 -10.73 -8.07 46.37
N GLN A 233 -10.22 -9.05 47.13
CA GLN A 233 -9.93 -8.89 48.57
C GLN A 233 -8.80 -7.88 48.84
N LEU A 234 -7.79 -7.81 47.97
CA LEU A 234 -6.73 -6.81 48.07
C LEU A 234 -7.28 -5.38 47.94
N VAL A 235 -8.28 -5.17 47.07
CA VAL A 235 -8.97 -3.87 46.94
C VAL A 235 -9.64 -3.48 48.26
N GLU A 236 -10.41 -4.39 48.87
CA GLU A 236 -11.05 -4.12 50.17
C GLU A 236 -10.06 -3.81 51.28
N ARG A 237 -8.91 -4.50 51.31
CA ARG A 237 -7.89 -4.35 52.37
C ARG A 237 -6.98 -3.12 52.21
N TYR A 238 -6.54 -2.83 50.99
CA TYR A 238 -5.45 -1.87 50.75
C TYR A 238 -5.87 -0.58 50.04
N TRP A 239 -7.12 -0.45 49.56
CA TRP A 239 -7.56 0.77 48.87
C TRP A 239 -7.35 2.04 49.71
N ASN A 240 -7.97 2.16 50.88
CA ASN A 240 -7.84 3.36 51.72
C ASN A 240 -6.39 3.60 52.19
N PRO A 241 -5.64 2.60 52.70
CA PRO A 241 -4.23 2.78 53.05
C PRO A 241 -3.36 3.31 51.91
N VAL A 242 -3.59 2.85 50.67
CA VAL A 242 -2.86 3.33 49.49
C VAL A 242 -3.21 4.79 49.20
N ILE A 243 -4.49 5.14 49.17
CA ILE A 243 -4.92 6.52 48.86
C ILE A 243 -4.41 7.50 49.92
N GLU A 244 -4.45 7.13 51.19
CA GLU A 244 -3.93 7.95 52.29
C GLU A 244 -2.41 8.13 52.20
N ALA A 245 -1.66 7.05 51.93
CA ALA A 245 -0.20 7.12 51.78
C ALA A 245 0.22 7.98 50.58
N VAL A 246 -0.47 7.82 49.45
CA VAL A 246 -0.22 8.60 48.23
C VAL A 246 -0.57 10.07 48.45
N ALA A 247 -1.72 10.37 49.08
CA ALA A 247 -2.11 11.73 49.43
C ALA A 247 -1.13 12.39 50.41
N GLY A 248 -0.66 11.65 51.41
CA GLY A 248 0.35 12.13 52.36
C GLY A 248 1.69 12.45 51.69
N ALA A 249 2.14 11.58 50.78
CA ALA A 249 3.40 11.76 50.05
C ALA A 249 3.34 12.94 49.06
N VAL A 250 2.21 13.11 48.37
CA VAL A 250 2.03 14.16 47.34
C VAL A 250 1.79 15.54 47.97
N HIS A 251 1.03 15.64 49.06
CA HIS A 251 0.65 16.93 49.68
C HIS A 251 1.50 17.35 50.88
N GLY A 252 2.49 16.55 51.29
CA GLY A 252 3.56 16.94 52.22
C GLY A 252 3.11 17.43 53.59
N ARG A 253 2.24 16.70 54.33
CA ARG A 253 1.86 17.07 55.71
C ARG A 253 2.07 15.95 56.72
N SER A 254 2.97 16.22 57.69
CA SER A 254 2.94 15.61 59.02
C SER A 254 1.71 16.12 59.80
N PRO A 255 1.02 15.32 60.63
CA PRO A 255 -0.17 15.74 61.41
C PRO A 255 0.09 16.76 62.53
N SER A 256 1.19 17.51 62.48
CA SER A 256 1.67 18.34 63.58
C SER A 256 2.18 19.69 63.11
N GLY A 257 1.25 20.61 62.81
CA GLY A 257 1.52 22.05 62.81
C GLY A 257 0.82 22.87 61.73
N GLY A 258 -0.13 23.72 62.15
CA GLY A 258 -0.53 24.92 61.42
C GLY A 258 -1.80 24.81 60.56
N ASN A 259 -2.74 25.74 60.80
CA ASN A 259 -4.06 25.89 60.17
C ASN A 259 -4.03 26.10 58.65
N GLY A 260 -3.88 25.02 57.87
CA GLY A 260 -4.35 24.96 56.48
C GLY A 260 -5.38 23.85 56.37
N ALA A 261 -6.53 24.08 55.73
CA ALA A 261 -7.54 23.05 55.50
C ALA A 261 -6.86 21.79 54.90
N ALA A 262 -7.06 20.62 55.51
CA ALA A 262 -6.66 19.36 54.91
C ALA A 262 -7.45 19.20 53.60
N ALA A 263 -6.80 18.75 52.52
CA ALA A 263 -7.53 18.40 51.30
C ALA A 263 -8.58 17.33 51.67
N GLU A 264 -9.86 17.65 51.49
CA GLU A 264 -10.96 16.72 51.74
C GLU A 264 -10.86 15.61 50.69
N LEU A 265 -10.47 14.41 51.13
CA LEU A 265 -10.41 13.21 50.29
C LEU A 265 -11.81 12.58 50.19
N LEU A 266 -12.16 12.04 49.03
CA LEU A 266 -13.35 11.23 48.85
C LEU A 266 -13.24 9.99 49.74
N ALA A 267 -14.05 9.95 50.79
CA ALA A 267 -14.19 8.77 51.63
C ALA A 267 -14.77 7.62 50.80
N CYS A 268 -14.05 6.50 50.75
CA CYS A 268 -14.47 5.29 50.07
C CYS A 268 -14.67 4.15 51.06
N ASP A 269 -15.89 3.63 51.15
CA ASP A 269 -16.16 2.36 51.81
C ASP A 269 -16.13 1.25 50.78
N ILE A 270 -15.40 0.17 51.07
CA ILE A 270 -15.24 -0.96 50.15
C ILE A 270 -15.77 -2.23 50.80
N ARG A 271 -16.53 -3.03 50.03
CA ARG A 271 -16.90 -4.39 50.41
C ARG A 271 -16.59 -5.40 49.30
N HIS A 272 -15.97 -6.51 49.66
CA HIS A 272 -15.73 -7.62 48.74
C HIS A 272 -16.92 -8.59 48.68
N VAL A 273 -17.16 -9.17 47.50
CA VAL A 273 -18.09 -10.30 47.33
C VAL A 273 -17.57 -11.30 46.29
N ASP A 274 -17.74 -12.59 46.57
CA ASP A 274 -17.36 -13.70 45.69
C ASP A 274 -18.41 -14.83 45.68
N GLY A 275 -18.11 -15.93 44.99
CA GLY A 275 -19.01 -17.08 44.90
C GLY A 275 -19.06 -17.99 46.14
N ASN A 276 -18.18 -17.79 47.12
CA ASN A 276 -18.21 -18.56 48.38
C ASN A 276 -19.20 -17.96 49.39
N LYS A 277 -19.57 -16.68 49.22
CA LYS A 277 -20.60 -16.03 50.05
C LYS A 277 -21.99 -16.56 49.71
N ASN A 278 -22.81 -16.77 50.74
CA ASN A 278 -24.16 -17.28 50.57
C ASN A 278 -25.09 -16.22 49.94
N ALA A 279 -26.31 -16.60 49.55
CA ALA A 279 -27.23 -15.69 48.87
C ALA A 279 -27.66 -14.49 49.74
N LEU A 280 -27.74 -14.66 51.06
CA LEU A 280 -28.11 -13.60 52.00
C LEU A 280 -26.99 -12.56 52.10
N GLU A 281 -25.75 -13.00 52.30
CA GLU A 281 -24.58 -12.11 52.37
C GLU A 281 -24.37 -11.29 51.08
N ARG A 282 -24.64 -11.93 49.93
CA ARG A 282 -24.61 -11.25 48.63
C ARG A 282 -25.73 -10.22 48.52
N ALA A 283 -26.94 -10.57 48.93
CA ALA A 283 -28.08 -9.66 48.94
C ALA A 283 -27.84 -8.46 49.88
N ASP A 284 -27.26 -8.68 51.05
CA ASP A 284 -26.93 -7.64 52.03
C ASP A 284 -25.87 -6.67 51.49
N THR A 285 -24.85 -7.18 50.79
CA THR A 285 -23.83 -6.35 50.15
C THR A 285 -24.42 -5.49 49.02
N ILE A 286 -25.31 -6.06 48.22
CA ILE A 286 -26.02 -5.33 47.15
C ILE A 286 -26.98 -4.28 47.75
N ALA A 287 -27.70 -4.62 48.81
CA ALA A 287 -28.59 -3.70 49.52
C ALA A 287 -27.81 -2.53 50.12
N TRP A 288 -26.63 -2.79 50.68
CA TRP A 288 -25.71 -1.78 51.19
C TRP A 288 -25.22 -0.82 50.11
N LEU A 289 -24.86 -1.32 48.92
CA LEU A 289 -24.49 -0.49 47.78
C LEU A 289 -25.68 0.34 47.28
N ARG A 290 -26.88 -0.27 47.21
CA ARG A 290 -28.11 0.40 46.75
C ARG A 290 -28.53 1.55 47.66
N ALA A 291 -28.41 1.37 48.98
CA ALA A 291 -28.78 2.39 49.96
C ALA A 291 -28.02 3.71 49.73
N GLY A 292 -26.77 3.64 49.24
CA GLY A 292 -25.87 4.80 49.12
C GLY A 292 -25.59 5.46 50.47
N ASP A 293 -24.77 6.51 50.45
CA ASP A 293 -24.40 7.24 51.66
C ASP A 293 -25.07 8.62 51.74
N PRO A 294 -25.80 8.94 52.84
CA PRO A 294 -26.40 10.27 53.03
C PRO A 294 -25.35 11.39 53.16
N GLU A 295 -24.14 11.08 53.62
CA GLU A 295 -23.04 12.03 53.84
C GLU A 295 -22.18 12.22 52.60
N GLY A 296 -22.48 11.53 51.49
CA GLY A 296 -21.80 11.69 50.21
C GLY A 296 -20.55 10.82 50.01
N ALA A 297 -20.29 9.86 50.91
CA ALA A 297 -19.21 8.88 50.75
C ALA A 297 -19.43 7.94 49.55
N CYS A 298 -18.34 7.51 48.93
CA CYS A 298 -18.35 6.57 47.82
C CYS A 298 -18.39 5.12 48.35
N ARG A 299 -19.34 4.33 47.87
CA ARG A 299 -19.44 2.90 48.16
C ARG A 299 -19.00 2.08 46.97
N ILE A 300 -17.99 1.24 47.19
CA ILE A 300 -17.39 0.38 46.17
C ILE A 300 -17.65 -1.07 46.53
N VAL A 301 -18.29 -1.82 45.63
CA VAL A 301 -18.35 -3.29 45.74
C VAL A 301 -17.36 -3.89 44.77
N THR A 302 -16.37 -4.60 45.29
CA THR A 302 -15.35 -5.30 44.51
C THR A 302 -15.71 -6.78 44.37
N ASN A 303 -15.53 -7.34 43.17
CA ASN A 303 -15.88 -8.74 42.90
C ASN A 303 -15.02 -9.41 41.82
N ALA A 304 -15.09 -10.75 41.80
CA ALA A 304 -14.58 -11.59 40.70
C ALA A 304 -15.70 -12.51 40.17
N ARG A 305 -16.23 -12.21 38.98
CA ARG A 305 -17.25 -12.99 38.23
C ARG A 305 -18.56 -13.33 38.96
N CYS A 306 -18.88 -12.73 40.11
CA CYS A 306 -20.11 -13.04 40.84
C CYS A 306 -21.21 -11.98 40.68
N LEU A 307 -20.86 -10.76 40.25
CA LEU A 307 -21.80 -9.65 40.02
C LEU A 307 -22.01 -9.33 38.53
N SER A 308 -21.60 -10.24 37.63
CA SER A 308 -21.75 -10.07 36.19
C SER A 308 -23.18 -10.24 35.70
N GLU A 309 -24.04 -10.97 36.42
CA GLU A 309 -25.45 -11.27 36.09
C GLU A 309 -26.34 -11.04 37.33
N GLY A 310 -27.62 -10.66 37.14
CA GLY A 310 -28.64 -10.74 38.20
C GLY A 310 -28.74 -9.60 39.23
N ILE A 311 -28.08 -8.45 39.03
CA ILE A 311 -28.13 -7.30 39.95
C ILE A 311 -28.73 -6.08 39.27
N ASP A 312 -29.65 -5.41 39.95
CA ASP A 312 -30.29 -4.18 39.46
C ASP A 312 -30.03 -3.01 40.42
N ILE A 313 -29.17 -2.07 40.02
CA ILE A 313 -28.93 -0.82 40.73
C ILE A 313 -28.91 0.31 39.69
N PRO A 314 -30.04 0.96 39.41
CA PRO A 314 -30.10 2.01 38.39
C PRO A 314 -29.21 3.21 38.70
N ALA A 315 -29.05 3.53 39.99
CA ALA A 315 -28.23 4.63 40.50
C ALA A 315 -26.72 4.34 40.55
N LEU A 316 -26.23 3.33 39.81
CA LEU A 316 -24.80 3.08 39.70
C LEU A 316 -24.13 4.19 38.88
N ASP A 317 -23.08 4.81 39.43
CA ASP A 317 -22.40 5.95 38.82
C ASP A 317 -21.21 5.51 37.95
N ALA A 318 -20.45 4.51 38.41
CA ALA A 318 -19.26 4.03 37.72
C ALA A 318 -19.06 2.51 37.79
N VAL A 319 -18.38 1.98 36.77
CA VAL A 319 -17.82 0.64 36.72
C VAL A 319 -16.32 0.71 36.50
N ILE A 320 -15.55 0.01 37.32
CA ILE A 320 -14.09 -0.05 37.22
C ILE A 320 -13.65 -1.43 36.73
N PHE A 321 -12.79 -1.47 35.71
CA PHE A 321 -12.07 -2.69 35.33
C PHE A 321 -10.60 -2.57 35.73
N LEU A 322 -10.26 -3.07 36.92
CA LEU A 322 -8.87 -3.06 37.42
C LEU A 322 -7.96 -4.01 36.62
N GLU A 323 -8.56 -5.06 36.04
CA GLU A 323 -7.87 -6.03 35.19
C GLU A 323 -8.73 -6.40 33.98
N PRO A 324 -8.12 -6.77 32.83
CA PRO A 324 -8.86 -7.09 31.61
C PRO A 324 -9.76 -8.30 31.78
N LYS A 325 -11.06 -8.17 31.49
CA LYS A 325 -11.97 -9.32 31.37
C LYS A 325 -11.65 -10.14 30.13
N GLN A 326 -11.80 -11.47 30.23
CA GLN A 326 -11.59 -12.36 29.10
C GLN A 326 -12.78 -12.41 28.12
N SER A 327 -14.01 -12.22 28.59
CA SER A 327 -15.24 -12.29 27.81
C SER A 327 -15.73 -10.91 27.39
N GLN A 328 -16.01 -10.72 26.09
CA GLN A 328 -16.60 -9.50 25.53
C GLN A 328 -18.01 -9.27 26.10
N VAL A 329 -18.82 -10.32 26.19
CA VAL A 329 -20.18 -10.30 26.76
C VAL A 329 -20.16 -9.79 28.20
N ASP A 330 -19.21 -10.26 29.01
CA ASP A 330 -19.12 -9.87 30.42
C ASP A 330 -18.72 -8.40 30.62
N VAL A 331 -18.08 -7.78 29.62
CA VAL A 331 -17.78 -6.35 29.59
C VAL A 331 -19.06 -5.58 29.28
N ILE A 332 -19.79 -5.97 28.24
CA ILE A 332 -21.04 -5.31 27.84
C ILE A 332 -22.08 -5.40 28.95
N GLN A 333 -22.26 -6.58 29.54
CA GLN A 333 -23.17 -6.80 30.66
C GLN A 333 -22.76 -6.03 31.92
N ALA A 334 -21.46 -5.79 32.12
CA ALA A 334 -20.97 -4.96 33.22
C ALA A 334 -21.23 -3.47 32.96
N VAL A 335 -20.95 -2.99 31.75
CA VAL A 335 -21.16 -1.58 31.38
C VAL A 335 -22.64 -1.23 31.25
N GLY A 336 -23.48 -2.12 30.71
CA GLY A 336 -24.94 -1.92 30.61
C GLY A 336 -25.63 -1.65 31.95
N ARG A 337 -24.98 -1.94 33.07
CA ARG A 337 -25.46 -1.61 34.43
C ARG A 337 -25.36 -0.13 34.73
N VAL A 338 -24.29 0.53 34.28
CA VAL A 338 -24.05 1.95 34.53
C VAL A 338 -24.93 2.84 33.66
N MET A 339 -25.46 2.32 32.55
CA MET A 339 -26.26 3.08 31.58
C MET A 339 -27.76 3.21 31.96
N ARG A 340 -28.20 2.58 33.06
CA ARG A 340 -29.61 2.66 33.51
C ARG A 340 -29.94 4.04 34.06
N ARG A 341 -31.13 4.57 33.79
CA ARG A 341 -31.51 5.91 34.29
C ARG A 341 -31.68 5.96 35.80
N ALA A 342 -31.22 7.06 36.40
CA ALA A 342 -31.44 7.39 37.81
C ALA A 342 -31.49 8.92 38.02
N PRO A 343 -32.19 9.41 39.06
CA PRO A 343 -32.15 10.83 39.43
C PRO A 343 -30.71 11.27 39.71
N ARG A 344 -30.29 12.44 39.20
CA ARG A 344 -28.91 13.00 39.24
C ARG A 344 -27.86 12.31 38.36
N LYS A 345 -28.22 11.32 37.56
CA LYS A 345 -27.26 10.68 36.63
C LYS A 345 -27.51 11.11 35.19
N ASP A 346 -26.62 11.94 34.67
CA ASP A 346 -26.62 12.35 33.25
C ASP A 346 -25.73 11.43 32.40
N VAL A 347 -24.64 10.93 32.98
CA VAL A 347 -23.64 10.07 32.32
C VAL A 347 -23.20 8.95 33.27
N GLY A 348 -23.02 7.74 32.75
CA GLY A 348 -22.38 6.63 33.44
C GLY A 348 -20.89 6.51 33.11
N TYR A 349 -20.03 6.26 34.09
CA TYR A 349 -18.58 6.22 33.87
C TYR A 349 -18.02 4.79 33.79
N VAL A 350 -17.13 4.55 32.83
CA VAL A 350 -16.35 3.32 32.70
C VAL A 350 -14.87 3.67 32.90
N ILE A 351 -14.30 3.26 34.03
CA ILE A 351 -12.94 3.65 34.45
C ILE A 351 -11.96 2.51 34.16
N LEU A 352 -10.88 2.85 33.45
CA LEU A 352 -9.83 1.95 33.01
C LEU A 352 -8.45 2.51 33.42
N PRO A 353 -7.85 2.03 34.51
CA PRO A 353 -6.52 2.48 34.92
C PRO A 353 -5.43 1.84 34.04
N VAL A 354 -4.47 2.65 33.62
CA VAL A 354 -3.29 2.26 32.84
C VAL A 354 -2.05 2.75 33.55
N VAL A 355 -1.08 1.86 33.75
CA VAL A 355 0.17 2.21 34.42
C VAL A 355 1.23 2.51 33.36
N VAL A 356 1.96 3.59 33.59
CA VAL A 356 3.06 4.05 32.73
C VAL A 356 4.38 3.81 33.46
N PRO A 357 5.25 2.90 32.95
CA PRO A 357 6.53 2.60 33.58
C PRO A 357 7.44 3.84 33.69
N SER A 358 8.18 3.92 34.78
CA SER A 358 9.14 5.02 35.02
C SER A 358 10.17 5.15 33.90
N GLY A 359 10.39 6.38 33.41
CA GLY A 359 11.41 6.68 32.39
C GLY A 359 10.99 6.37 30.95
N THR A 360 9.76 5.91 30.71
CA THR A 360 9.20 5.72 29.37
C THR A 360 8.24 6.84 28.99
N SER A 361 8.26 7.25 27.72
CA SER A 361 7.29 8.22 27.20
C SER A 361 5.96 7.53 26.92
N LEU A 362 4.87 8.22 27.24
CA LEU A 362 3.50 7.82 26.86
C LEU A 362 3.28 7.74 25.34
N LEU A 363 4.19 8.32 24.55
CA LEU A 363 4.22 8.26 23.09
C LEU A 363 4.97 7.05 22.53
N ASP A 364 5.62 6.24 23.38
CA ASP A 364 6.36 5.06 22.94
C ASP A 364 5.41 3.94 22.49
N ASP A 365 5.59 3.46 21.26
CA ASP A 365 4.83 2.35 20.69
C ASP A 365 4.90 1.09 21.56
N ALA A 366 6.00 0.88 22.31
CA ALA A 366 6.12 -0.24 23.24
C ALA A 366 5.10 -0.16 24.40
N VAL A 367 4.81 1.05 24.90
CA VAL A 367 3.84 1.30 25.97
C VAL A 367 2.42 1.11 25.44
N LEU A 368 2.10 1.67 24.28
CA LEU A 368 0.77 1.56 23.64
C LEU A 368 0.43 0.11 23.21
N ASN A 369 1.45 -0.72 22.97
CA ASN A 369 1.30 -2.16 22.69
C ASN A 369 1.45 -3.06 23.94
N GLY A 370 1.63 -2.47 25.12
CA GLY A 370 1.78 -3.15 26.41
C GLY A 370 0.51 -3.88 26.88
N SER A 371 0.60 -4.61 27.99
CA SER A 371 -0.51 -5.41 28.53
C SER A 371 -1.69 -4.58 29.05
N ASP A 372 -1.44 -3.37 29.57
CA ASP A 372 -2.49 -2.53 30.15
C ASP A 372 -3.34 -1.84 29.06
N PHE A 373 -2.73 -1.29 28.00
CA PHE A 373 -3.47 -0.75 26.86
C PHE A 373 -4.24 -1.82 26.08
N LYS A 374 -3.76 -3.06 26.03
CA LYS A 374 -4.55 -4.20 25.48
C LYS A 374 -5.87 -4.40 26.21
N ALA A 375 -5.94 -4.11 27.52
CA ALA A 375 -7.19 -4.16 28.27
C ALA A 375 -8.17 -3.08 27.78
N VAL A 376 -7.67 -1.86 27.58
CA VAL A 376 -8.43 -0.73 27.04
C VAL A 376 -8.99 -1.06 25.66
N TRP A 377 -8.15 -1.53 24.74
CA TRP A 377 -8.56 -1.91 23.38
C TRP A 377 -9.64 -3.00 23.39
N LYS A 378 -9.57 -3.92 24.35
CA LYS A 378 -10.56 -4.98 24.46
C LYS A 378 -11.92 -4.48 24.95
N VAL A 379 -11.93 -3.58 25.92
CA VAL A 379 -13.17 -2.95 26.40
C VAL A 379 -13.79 -2.10 25.29
N LEU A 380 -12.99 -1.31 24.58
CA LEU A 380 -13.48 -0.48 23.48
C LEU A 380 -14.01 -1.32 22.31
N LYS A 381 -13.38 -2.43 21.95
CA LYS A 381 -13.94 -3.39 20.97
C LYS A 381 -15.28 -3.98 21.42
N ALA A 382 -15.42 -4.25 22.71
CA ALA A 382 -16.67 -4.77 23.26
C ALA A 382 -17.79 -3.73 23.23
N LEU A 383 -17.48 -2.47 23.50
CA LEU A 383 -18.46 -1.37 23.42
C LEU A 383 -18.82 -1.06 21.96
N ARG A 384 -17.82 -1.04 21.07
CA ARG A 384 -17.97 -0.84 19.62
C ARG A 384 -18.96 -1.80 18.98
N SER A 385 -19.00 -3.07 19.40
CA SER A 385 -19.96 -4.04 18.85
C SER A 385 -21.42 -3.76 19.23
N HIS A 386 -21.67 -2.83 20.15
CA HIS A 386 -23.02 -2.48 20.63
C HIS A 386 -23.41 -1.02 20.41
N ASP A 387 -22.44 -0.11 20.39
CA ASP A 387 -22.66 1.30 20.14
C ASP A 387 -22.09 1.71 18.78
N GLU A 388 -22.99 1.84 17.80
CA GLU A 388 -22.67 2.31 16.45
C GLU A 388 -22.11 3.74 16.41
N ARG A 389 -22.43 4.56 17.42
CA ARG A 389 -21.88 5.92 17.55
C ARG A 389 -20.39 5.85 17.91
N LEU A 390 -20.01 4.93 18.81
CA LEU A 390 -18.61 4.71 19.17
C LEU A 390 -17.80 4.15 18.00
N ASP A 391 -18.41 3.33 17.14
CA ASP A 391 -17.79 2.86 15.90
C ASP A 391 -17.37 4.03 15.00
N VAL A 392 -18.28 4.97 14.75
CA VAL A 392 -17.99 6.19 13.99
C VAL A 392 -16.87 6.98 14.65
N LEU A 393 -16.99 7.26 15.96
CA LEU A 393 -16.01 8.07 16.67
C LEU A 393 -14.60 7.45 16.69
N ILE A 394 -14.49 6.12 16.83
CA ILE A 394 -13.21 5.40 16.73
C ILE A 394 -12.63 5.57 15.32
N ASN A 395 -13.43 5.32 14.28
CA ASN A 395 -12.95 5.36 12.89
C ASN A 395 -12.63 6.78 12.39
N THR A 396 -13.14 7.82 13.07
CA THR A 396 -12.79 9.23 12.81
C THR A 396 -11.73 9.79 13.76
N ALA A 397 -11.29 9.04 14.78
CA ALA A 397 -10.38 9.56 15.81
C ALA A 397 -9.01 10.01 15.24
N ASP A 398 -8.43 9.25 14.30
CA ASP A 398 -7.17 9.62 13.63
C ASP A 398 -7.31 10.86 12.74
N LEU A 399 -8.54 11.22 12.34
CA LEU A 399 -8.82 12.38 11.52
C LEU A 399 -9.07 13.62 12.37
N SER A 400 -9.79 13.48 13.49
CA SER A 400 -10.07 14.56 14.42
C SER A 400 -8.91 14.85 15.37
N GLY A 401 -7.94 13.93 15.46
CA GLY A 401 -6.88 13.95 16.46
C GLY A 401 -7.38 13.68 17.89
N LYS A 402 -8.67 13.43 18.07
CA LYS A 402 -9.31 13.30 19.38
C LYS A 402 -9.86 11.91 19.57
N PRO A 403 -9.35 11.14 20.55
CA PRO A 403 -9.90 9.83 20.83
C PRO A 403 -11.31 9.95 21.47
N PRO A 404 -12.23 9.00 21.23
CA PRO A 404 -13.55 8.93 21.87
C PRO A 404 -13.50 8.59 23.37
N ILE A 405 -12.31 8.59 23.95
CA ILE A 405 -12.05 8.30 25.35
C ILE A 405 -11.38 9.51 25.98
N THR A 406 -11.70 9.79 27.24
CA THR A 406 -10.97 10.80 27.99
C THR A 406 -9.73 10.14 28.57
N VAL A 407 -8.54 10.61 28.17
CA VAL A 407 -7.29 10.18 28.81
C VAL A 407 -6.86 11.22 29.81
N LEU A 408 -6.76 10.82 31.08
CA LEU A 408 -6.30 11.69 32.16
C LEU A 408 -4.85 11.35 32.49
N PRO A 409 -3.87 12.17 32.05
CA PRO A 409 -2.48 12.02 32.45
C PRO A 409 -2.33 12.49 33.90
N SER A 410 -1.87 11.60 34.76
CA SER A 410 -1.65 11.89 36.18
C SER A 410 -0.34 12.67 36.36
N GLY A 411 -0.38 13.76 37.14
CA GLY A 411 0.45 14.99 37.03
C GLY A 411 1.98 14.95 37.21
N LEU A 412 2.68 13.87 36.87
CA LEU A 412 4.15 13.77 37.02
C LEU A 412 4.85 13.08 35.84
N CYS A 413 4.39 13.32 34.61
CA CYS A 413 5.18 12.99 33.42
C CYS A 413 6.20 14.12 33.18
N GLY A 414 7.19 14.22 34.07
CA GLY A 414 8.29 15.18 34.00
C GLY A 414 9.59 14.48 33.60
N THR A 415 10.17 14.98 32.51
CA THR A 415 11.49 14.73 31.96
C THR A 415 12.59 14.33 32.95
N CYS A 416 13.47 13.43 32.50
CA CYS A 416 14.80 13.21 33.03
C CYS A 416 15.51 14.53 33.38
N GLY A 417 15.77 14.73 34.67
CA GLY A 417 16.63 15.79 35.16
C GLY A 417 17.33 15.28 36.41
N LYS A 418 18.53 14.72 36.24
CA LYS A 418 19.45 14.57 37.37
C LYS A 418 19.73 15.99 37.89
N ALA A 419 19.23 16.30 39.07
CA ALA A 419 19.63 17.47 39.81
C ALA A 419 21.04 17.21 40.37
N ASP A 420 22.07 17.61 39.62
CA ASP A 420 23.34 18.00 40.25
C ASP A 420 23.08 19.30 41.01
N SER A 421 23.59 19.36 42.24
CA SER A 421 23.15 20.25 43.32
C SER A 421 23.61 21.71 43.25
N ASP A 422 23.89 22.28 42.07
CA ASP A 422 24.59 23.58 41.97
C ASP A 422 23.93 24.61 41.02
N CYS A 423 22.61 24.59 40.83
CA CYS A 423 21.93 25.66 40.08
C CYS A 423 20.84 26.39 40.89
N GLU A 424 21.16 27.61 41.32
CA GLU A 424 20.16 28.60 41.72
C GLU A 424 19.41 29.06 40.45
N CYS A 425 18.18 28.58 40.26
CA CYS A 425 17.23 29.22 39.35
C CYS A 425 15.88 29.40 40.04
N ASP A 426 15.36 30.64 39.94
CA ASP A 426 14.15 31.13 40.59
C ASP A 426 12.93 30.22 40.39
N GLN A 427 12.39 29.70 41.49
CA GLN A 427 11.18 28.86 41.53
C GLN A 427 9.96 29.52 40.87
N ALA A 428 9.89 30.86 40.80
CA ALA A 428 8.71 31.60 40.31
C ALA A 428 8.54 31.61 38.77
N ARG A 429 9.54 31.15 38.00
CA ARG A 429 9.46 31.05 36.52
C ARG A 429 9.13 29.64 36.01
N LEU A 430 9.07 28.66 36.89
CA LEU A 430 8.77 27.26 36.53
C LEU A 430 7.26 27.00 36.44
N ASP A 431 6.44 27.73 37.20
CA ASP A 431 4.99 27.52 37.27
C ASP A 431 4.25 27.99 36.00
N ASP A 432 4.70 29.08 35.36
CA ASP A 432 4.14 29.56 34.08
C ASP A 432 4.66 28.78 32.85
N ALA A 433 5.83 28.12 32.96
CA ALA A 433 6.41 27.35 31.86
C ALA A 433 5.92 25.89 31.83
N ALA A 434 5.52 25.33 32.97
CA ALA A 434 5.02 23.96 33.08
C ALA A 434 3.58 23.82 32.53
N SER A 435 2.71 24.81 32.79
CA SER A 435 1.32 24.87 32.29
C SER A 435 1.26 25.00 30.76
N VAL A 436 2.13 25.85 30.18
CA VAL A 436 2.25 26.04 28.72
C VAL A 436 2.87 24.81 28.03
N ARG A 437 3.82 24.11 28.66
CA ARG A 437 4.45 22.90 28.10
C ARG A 437 3.57 21.64 28.20
N ALA A 438 2.76 21.51 29.25
CA ALA A 438 1.79 20.42 29.38
C ALA A 438 0.67 20.50 28.33
N GLY A 439 0.24 21.71 27.96
CA GLY A 439 -0.68 21.96 26.84
C GLY A 439 -0.10 21.58 25.47
N GLN A 440 1.20 21.81 25.24
CA GLN A 440 1.88 21.49 23.98
C GLN A 440 2.14 19.98 23.76
N GLN A 441 2.28 19.17 24.82
CA GLN A 441 2.47 17.71 24.71
C GLN A 441 1.17 16.90 24.65
N ARG A 442 0.03 17.52 24.99
CA ARG A 442 -1.28 16.86 25.00
C ARG A 442 -1.80 16.51 23.59
N LEU A 443 -1.63 17.43 22.63
CA LEU A 443 -2.06 17.21 21.24
C LEU A 443 -1.30 16.04 20.57
N PRO A 444 0.04 15.94 20.65
CA PRO A 444 0.77 14.76 20.17
C PRO A 444 0.32 13.44 20.82
N PHE A 445 -0.06 13.47 22.09
CA PHE A 445 -0.47 12.28 22.83
C PHE A 445 -1.91 11.82 22.51
N GLU A 446 -2.86 12.76 22.46
CA GLU A 446 -4.23 12.47 22.00
C GLU A 446 -4.21 11.93 20.56
N HIS A 447 -3.36 12.51 19.69
CA HIS A 447 -3.12 12.01 18.33
C HIS A 447 -2.53 10.58 18.34
N ALA A 448 -1.48 10.32 19.13
CA ALA A 448 -0.86 8.98 19.18
C ALA A 448 -1.84 7.90 19.67
N ILE A 449 -2.65 8.20 20.69
CA ILE A 449 -3.71 7.30 21.17
C ILE A 449 -4.79 7.15 20.11
N ALA A 450 -5.22 8.21 19.46
CA ALA A 450 -6.23 8.15 18.40
C ALA A 450 -5.75 7.25 17.25
N SER A 451 -4.52 7.45 16.76
CA SER A 451 -3.93 6.61 15.71
C SER A 451 -3.80 5.14 16.14
N GLN A 452 -3.33 4.87 17.37
CA GLN A 452 -3.25 3.49 17.88
C GLN A 452 -4.63 2.87 18.15
N LEU A 453 -5.60 3.66 18.58
CA LEU A 453 -6.98 3.21 18.76
C LEU A 453 -7.60 2.80 17.42
N VAL A 454 -7.41 3.59 16.36
CA VAL A 454 -7.86 3.25 15.00
C VAL A 454 -7.13 2.00 14.50
N LYS A 455 -5.82 1.89 14.74
CA LYS A 455 -5.05 0.69 14.36
C LYS A 455 -5.48 -0.57 15.11
N ALA A 456 -5.76 -0.45 16.40
CA ALA A 456 -6.11 -1.58 17.26
C ALA A 456 -7.58 -1.97 17.15
N CYS A 457 -8.48 -0.99 17.00
CA CYS A 457 -9.93 -1.14 17.12
C CYS A 457 -10.73 -0.69 15.89
N GLY A 458 -10.12 0.03 14.94
CA GLY A 458 -10.79 0.54 13.73
C GLY A 458 -10.88 -0.47 12.58
N ASP A 459 -11.65 -0.10 11.57
CA ASP A 459 -12.12 -0.98 10.48
C ASP A 459 -11.28 -0.96 9.21
N ARG A 460 -9.95 -0.98 9.35
CA ARG A 460 -9.07 -1.12 8.19
C ARG A 460 -9.34 -2.42 7.40
N GLN A 461 -9.89 -3.45 8.06
CA GLN A 461 -10.28 -4.73 7.46
C GLN A 461 -11.68 -4.74 6.78
N TYR A 462 -12.49 -3.70 6.95
CA TYR A 462 -13.85 -3.65 6.42
C TYR A 462 -13.85 -3.31 4.92
N TRP A 463 -13.08 -2.30 4.49
CA TRP A 463 -12.98 -1.85 3.10
C TRP A 463 -12.37 -2.90 2.17
N ASP A 464 -11.33 -3.63 2.62
CA ASP A 464 -10.72 -4.72 1.86
C ASP A 464 -11.69 -5.87 1.54
N ARG A 465 -12.71 -6.08 2.40
CA ARG A 465 -13.74 -7.08 2.15
C ARG A 465 -14.70 -6.61 1.06
N TRP A 466 -15.10 -5.35 1.11
CA TRP A 466 -16.02 -4.76 0.15
C TRP A 466 -15.40 -4.54 -1.22
N GLY A 467 -14.11 -4.19 -1.31
CA GLY A 467 -13.40 -4.15 -2.58
C GLY A 467 -13.49 -5.49 -3.32
N ARG A 468 -13.34 -6.62 -2.60
CA ARG A 468 -13.52 -7.96 -3.18
C ARG A 468 -14.95 -8.27 -3.63
N GLU A 469 -15.95 -7.77 -2.90
CA GLU A 469 -17.36 -7.94 -3.30
C GLU A 469 -17.69 -7.13 -4.56
N VAL A 470 -17.11 -5.94 -4.68
CA VAL A 470 -17.20 -5.13 -5.89
C VAL A 470 -16.48 -5.78 -7.05
N ALA A 471 -15.30 -6.37 -6.86
CA ALA A 471 -14.62 -7.15 -7.90
C ALA A 471 -15.48 -8.33 -8.40
N ARG A 472 -16.31 -8.92 -7.50
CA ARG A 472 -17.28 -9.95 -7.87
C ARG A 472 -18.40 -9.37 -8.73
N ILE A 473 -18.96 -8.22 -8.36
CA ILE A 473 -20.05 -7.55 -9.09
C ILE A 473 -19.57 -7.02 -10.45
N THR A 474 -18.37 -6.43 -10.52
CA THR A 474 -17.82 -5.96 -11.81
C THR A 474 -17.55 -7.11 -12.77
N GLY A 475 -17.21 -8.30 -12.24
CA GLY A 475 -17.10 -9.54 -13.01
C GLY A 475 -18.42 -10.16 -13.46
N THR A 476 -19.58 -9.74 -12.92
CA THR A 476 -20.92 -10.22 -13.33
C THR A 476 -21.59 -9.33 -14.36
N ILE A 477 -21.13 -8.08 -14.54
CA ILE A 477 -21.67 -7.17 -15.56
C ILE A 477 -21.36 -7.76 -16.95
N PRO A 478 -22.39 -8.19 -17.71
CA PRO A 478 -22.17 -8.84 -18.99
C PRO A 478 -21.62 -7.84 -20.02
N PRO A 479 -20.75 -8.29 -20.94
CA PRO A 479 -20.42 -7.50 -22.12
C PRO A 479 -21.69 -7.19 -22.91
N PRO A 480 -21.76 -6.06 -23.63
CA PRO A 480 -22.96 -5.66 -24.35
C PRO A 480 -23.42 -6.77 -25.32
N PRO A 481 -24.73 -6.99 -25.48
CA PRO A 481 -25.24 -8.00 -26.38
C PRO A 481 -24.84 -7.67 -27.84
N PRO A 482 -24.52 -8.67 -28.68
CA PRO A 482 -24.33 -8.44 -30.11
C PRO A 482 -25.62 -7.88 -30.71
N PRO A 483 -25.56 -7.07 -31.78
CA PRO A 483 -26.75 -6.44 -32.36
C PRO A 483 -27.74 -7.50 -32.84
N ALA A 484 -28.78 -7.74 -32.04
CA ALA A 484 -29.93 -8.56 -32.38
C ALA A 484 -31.14 -7.63 -32.49
N GLY A 485 -31.89 -7.72 -33.60
CA GLY A 485 -32.93 -6.74 -33.95
C GLY A 485 -34.02 -6.58 -32.87
N GLY A 486 -34.51 -5.35 -32.70
CA GLY A 486 -35.51 -4.97 -31.69
C GLY A 486 -35.03 -3.81 -30.81
N ALA A 487 -35.61 -3.64 -29.61
CA ALA A 487 -35.17 -2.65 -28.62
C ALA A 487 -33.70 -2.84 -28.18
N ASP A 488 -33.19 -4.08 -28.26
CA ASP A 488 -31.78 -4.43 -28.03
C ASP A 488 -30.83 -3.83 -29.08
N ALA A 489 -31.31 -3.54 -30.30
CA ALA A 489 -30.50 -2.94 -31.35
C ALA A 489 -30.27 -1.43 -31.14
N ASP A 490 -31.28 -0.72 -30.62
CA ASP A 490 -31.16 0.71 -30.30
C ASP A 490 -30.21 0.94 -29.12
N LEU A 491 -30.30 0.09 -28.10
CA LEU A 491 -29.40 0.13 -26.94
C LEU A 491 -27.94 -0.20 -27.34
N ALA A 492 -27.74 -1.23 -28.15
CA ALA A 492 -26.43 -1.56 -28.70
C ALA A 492 -25.87 -0.41 -29.56
N ALA A 493 -26.73 0.28 -30.32
CA ALA A 493 -26.32 1.45 -31.11
C ALA A 493 -25.93 2.66 -30.24
N THR A 494 -26.65 2.94 -29.14
CA THR A 494 -26.22 3.96 -28.16
C THR A 494 -24.87 3.59 -27.54
N PHE A 495 -24.71 2.36 -27.06
CA PHE A 495 -23.46 1.93 -26.44
C PHE A 495 -22.27 2.02 -27.41
N ASN A 496 -22.44 1.58 -28.66
CA ASN A 496 -21.40 1.66 -29.68
C ASN A 496 -21.04 3.12 -30.03
N ARG A 497 -22.03 4.03 -30.11
CA ARG A 497 -21.75 5.46 -30.31
C ARG A 497 -20.98 6.06 -29.13
N PHE A 498 -21.31 5.69 -27.90
CA PHE A 498 -20.56 6.12 -26.73
C PHE A 498 -19.12 5.57 -26.75
N ALA A 499 -18.96 4.30 -27.14
CA ALA A 499 -17.65 3.67 -27.31
C ALA A 499 -16.79 4.42 -28.33
N GLU A 500 -17.34 4.73 -29.51
CA GLU A 500 -16.67 5.50 -30.56
C GLU A 500 -16.26 6.89 -30.06
N GLN A 501 -17.12 7.58 -29.29
CA GLN A 501 -16.81 8.90 -28.73
C GLN A 501 -15.73 8.82 -27.65
N MET A 502 -15.77 7.82 -26.77
CA MET A 502 -14.72 7.57 -25.77
C MET A 502 -13.40 7.23 -26.44
N GLN A 503 -13.43 6.40 -27.48
CA GLN A 503 -12.26 6.02 -28.26
C GLN A 503 -11.62 7.25 -28.95
N ALA A 504 -12.44 8.14 -29.51
CA ALA A 504 -11.96 9.39 -30.09
C ALA A 504 -11.43 10.38 -29.03
N THR A 505 -11.90 10.28 -27.79
CA THR A 505 -11.50 11.16 -26.68
C THR A 505 -10.21 10.69 -25.99
N VAL A 506 -10.06 9.37 -25.80
CA VAL A 506 -8.95 8.76 -25.04
C VAL A 506 -7.88 8.16 -25.96
N GLY A 507 -8.13 8.06 -27.27
CA GLY A 507 -7.17 7.51 -28.23
C GLY A 507 -7.05 5.98 -28.18
N GLY A 508 -6.54 5.39 -29.28
CA GLY A 508 -6.32 3.94 -29.41
C GLY A 508 -7.59 3.13 -29.72
N THR A 509 -7.53 1.80 -29.63
CA THR A 509 -8.69 0.90 -29.68
C THR A 509 -9.12 0.55 -28.27
N VAL A 510 -10.15 1.22 -27.74
CA VAL A 510 -10.80 0.80 -26.50
C VAL A 510 -11.55 -0.50 -26.81
N ALA A 511 -11.12 -1.63 -26.24
CA ALA A 511 -11.85 -2.89 -26.45
C ALA A 511 -13.24 -2.76 -25.80
N ALA A 512 -14.25 -3.43 -26.34
CA ALA A 512 -15.61 -3.39 -25.78
C ALA A 512 -15.65 -3.79 -24.27
N GLY A 513 -14.71 -4.63 -23.83
CA GLY A 513 -14.52 -4.99 -22.42
C GLY A 513 -13.98 -3.86 -21.54
N ASP A 514 -13.11 -2.99 -22.07
CA ASP A 514 -12.58 -1.83 -21.32
C ASP A 514 -13.67 -0.79 -21.04
N LEU A 515 -14.64 -0.64 -21.94
CA LEU A 515 -15.76 0.27 -21.77
C LEU A 515 -16.76 -0.22 -20.73
N ALA A 516 -17.05 -1.53 -20.71
CA ALA A 516 -17.87 -2.14 -19.67
C ALA A 516 -17.23 -1.96 -18.29
N ALA A 517 -15.91 -2.13 -18.19
CA ALA A 517 -15.16 -1.86 -16.96
C ALA A 517 -15.26 -0.39 -16.54
N LEU A 518 -15.19 0.56 -17.49
CA LEU A 518 -15.33 2.00 -17.20
C LEU A 518 -16.74 2.36 -16.71
N VAL A 519 -17.80 1.80 -17.31
CA VAL A 519 -19.18 1.99 -16.83
C VAL A 519 -19.35 1.37 -15.45
N ALA A 520 -18.81 0.17 -15.24
CA ALA A 520 -18.83 -0.50 -13.93
C ALA A 520 -18.11 0.32 -12.85
N GLN A 521 -16.93 0.89 -13.18
CA GLN A 521 -16.22 1.84 -12.32
C GLN A 521 -17.13 3.00 -11.93
N HIS A 522 -17.78 3.64 -12.90
CA HIS A 522 -18.65 4.77 -12.62
C HIS A 522 -19.83 4.39 -11.72
N VAL A 523 -20.54 3.29 -12.02
CA VAL A 523 -21.68 2.81 -11.22
C VAL A 523 -21.29 2.58 -9.77
N VAL A 524 -20.15 1.94 -9.55
CA VAL A 524 -19.66 1.58 -8.21
C VAL A 524 -19.22 2.81 -7.43
N THR A 525 -18.56 3.75 -8.10
CA THR A 525 -17.84 4.86 -7.44
C THR A 525 -18.67 6.11 -7.28
N MET A 526 -19.61 6.37 -8.18
CA MET A 526 -20.42 7.58 -8.13
C MET A 526 -21.17 7.76 -6.79
N PRO A 527 -21.82 6.73 -6.20
CA PRO A 527 -22.49 6.90 -4.91
C PRO A 527 -21.52 7.24 -3.76
N VAL A 528 -20.27 6.78 -3.85
CA VAL A 528 -19.20 7.15 -2.91
C VAL A 528 -18.85 8.62 -3.06
N PHE A 529 -18.67 9.10 -4.30
CA PHE A 529 -18.40 10.51 -4.59
C PHE A 529 -19.57 11.42 -4.19
N GLU A 530 -20.82 11.03 -4.46
CA GLU A 530 -22.02 11.76 -4.02
C GLU A 530 -22.10 11.86 -2.49
N ALA A 531 -21.76 10.78 -1.77
CA ALA A 531 -21.68 10.77 -0.32
C ALA A 531 -20.56 11.69 0.21
N LEU A 532 -19.37 11.62 -0.40
CA LEU A 532 -18.20 12.44 -0.05
C LEU A 532 -18.45 13.95 -0.24
N PHE A 533 -19.22 14.31 -1.27
CA PHE A 533 -19.42 15.69 -1.70
C PHE A 533 -20.90 16.09 -1.73
N ALA A 534 -21.68 15.59 -0.78
CA ALA A 534 -23.07 15.98 -0.61
C ALA A 534 -23.18 17.52 -0.54
N GLY A 535 -23.87 18.12 -1.52
CA GLY A 535 -24.07 19.57 -1.64
C GLY A 535 -23.22 20.29 -2.70
N SER A 536 -22.24 19.65 -3.34
CA SER A 536 -21.45 20.27 -4.43
C SER A 536 -22.16 20.23 -5.79
N GLY A 537 -23.06 19.26 -5.99
CA GLY A 537 -23.66 19.00 -7.30
C GLY A 537 -22.65 18.49 -8.34
N PHE A 538 -21.54 17.88 -7.91
CA PHE A 538 -20.48 17.38 -8.78
C PHE A 538 -21.01 16.48 -9.91
N ALA A 539 -21.86 15.51 -9.57
CA ALA A 539 -22.41 14.55 -10.53
C ALA A 539 -23.17 15.22 -11.69
N ASP A 540 -23.86 16.33 -11.41
CA ASP A 540 -24.68 17.08 -12.38
C ASP A 540 -23.87 18.07 -13.22
N ARG A 541 -22.74 18.54 -12.69
CA ARG A 541 -21.90 19.59 -13.30
C ARG A 541 -20.71 19.02 -14.07
N ASN A 542 -20.22 17.84 -13.70
CA ASN A 542 -19.09 17.21 -14.37
C ASN A 542 -19.53 16.60 -15.72
N PRO A 543 -18.88 16.96 -16.85
CA PRO A 543 -19.33 16.56 -18.18
C PRO A 543 -19.22 15.05 -18.42
N ILE A 544 -18.21 14.39 -17.85
CA ILE A 544 -18.03 12.94 -17.99
C ILE A 544 -19.06 12.20 -17.16
N SER A 545 -19.27 12.64 -15.92
CA SER A 545 -20.31 12.08 -15.04
C SER A 545 -21.69 12.14 -15.68
N LYS A 546 -22.02 13.30 -16.25
CA LYS A 546 -23.29 13.50 -16.96
C LYS A 546 -23.44 12.55 -18.14
N ALA A 547 -22.41 12.41 -18.97
CA ALA A 547 -22.44 11.51 -20.13
C ALA A 547 -22.65 10.04 -19.72
N LEU A 548 -21.99 9.59 -18.64
CA LEU A 548 -22.13 8.23 -18.11
C LEU A 548 -23.49 7.99 -17.44
N ASN A 549 -24.03 8.99 -16.74
CA ASN A 549 -25.37 8.92 -16.14
C ASN A 549 -26.47 8.86 -17.21
N GLU A 550 -26.36 9.65 -18.28
CA GLU A 550 -27.27 9.59 -19.43
C GLU A 550 -27.28 8.19 -20.07
N LEU A 551 -26.09 7.59 -20.27
CA LEU A 551 -25.97 6.22 -20.76
C LEU A 551 -26.63 5.20 -19.80
N LEU A 552 -26.41 5.34 -18.49
CA LEU A 552 -27.00 4.46 -17.48
C LEU A 552 -28.52 4.58 -17.38
N ASP A 553 -29.07 5.77 -17.59
CA ASP A 553 -30.52 5.98 -17.59
C ASP A 553 -31.18 5.34 -18.81
N GLU A 554 -30.53 5.36 -19.98
CA GLU A 554 -30.96 4.58 -21.15
C GLU A 554 -30.95 3.06 -20.87
N PHE A 555 -29.90 2.55 -20.20
CA PHE A 555 -29.84 1.15 -19.79
C PHE A 555 -30.96 0.74 -18.82
N LYS A 556 -31.29 1.61 -17.84
CA LYS A 556 -32.39 1.37 -16.89
C LYS A 556 -33.75 1.37 -17.59
N ALA A 557 -33.96 2.28 -18.55
CA ALA A 557 -35.19 2.34 -19.32
C ALA A 557 -35.42 1.06 -20.14
N ALA A 558 -34.36 0.34 -20.49
CA ALA A 558 -34.39 -0.94 -21.21
C ALA A 558 -34.51 -2.19 -20.30
N ASP A 559 -34.76 -2.03 -18.99
CA ASP A 559 -34.87 -3.12 -18.00
C ASP A 559 -33.60 -4.02 -17.90
N VAL A 560 -32.44 -3.47 -18.25
CA VAL A 560 -31.15 -4.13 -18.04
C VAL A 560 -30.83 -4.06 -16.55
N ARG A 561 -30.76 -5.24 -15.90
CA ARG A 561 -30.61 -5.45 -14.44
C ARG A 561 -29.25 -5.01 -13.85
N LEU A 562 -28.82 -3.78 -14.09
CA LEU A 562 -27.58 -3.24 -13.50
C LEU A 562 -27.73 -2.83 -12.03
N ARG A 563 -28.95 -2.52 -11.57
CA ARG A 563 -29.20 -2.02 -10.20
C ARG A 563 -29.54 -3.11 -9.17
N ASP A 564 -30.09 -4.25 -9.58
CA ASP A 564 -30.44 -5.33 -8.64
C ASP A 564 -29.20 -5.96 -7.97
N GLU A 565 -28.02 -5.89 -8.61
CA GLU A 565 -26.76 -6.39 -8.06
C GLU A 565 -26.03 -5.38 -7.16
N THR A 566 -26.43 -4.10 -7.15
CA THR A 566 -25.84 -3.05 -6.29
C THR A 566 -26.56 -2.87 -4.95
N ALA A 567 -27.72 -3.51 -4.73
CA ALA A 567 -28.44 -3.45 -3.45
C ALA A 567 -27.59 -3.95 -2.27
N ASP A 568 -26.68 -4.90 -2.53
CA ASP A 568 -25.71 -5.37 -1.54
C ASP A 568 -24.71 -4.28 -1.11
N LEU A 569 -24.51 -3.24 -1.94
CA LEU A 569 -23.61 -2.11 -1.68
C LEU A 569 -24.27 -0.97 -0.91
N ASP A 570 -25.59 -0.98 -0.68
CA ASP A 570 -26.26 0.11 0.05
C ASP A 570 -25.74 0.28 1.47
N ARG A 571 -25.48 -0.85 2.18
CA ARG A 571 -24.87 -0.83 3.52
C ARG A 571 -23.44 -0.27 3.50
N PHE A 572 -22.71 -0.49 2.41
CA PHE A 572 -21.38 0.07 2.22
C PHE A 572 -21.45 1.59 2.02
N TYR A 573 -22.35 2.06 1.14
CA TYR A 573 -22.54 3.50 0.92
C TYR A 573 -23.04 4.21 2.17
N GLU A 574 -23.88 3.57 2.98
CA GLU A 574 -24.34 4.10 4.26
C GLU A 574 -23.20 4.17 5.29
N SER A 575 -22.30 3.18 5.32
CA SER A 575 -21.07 3.24 6.12
C SER A 575 -20.13 4.37 5.71
N VAL A 576 -19.94 4.60 4.40
CA VAL A 576 -19.18 5.76 3.88
C VAL A 576 -19.83 7.06 4.36
N ARG A 577 -21.15 7.22 4.18
CA ARG A 577 -21.92 8.40 4.62
C ARG A 577 -21.77 8.67 6.12
N ASN A 578 -21.90 7.63 6.95
CA ASN A 578 -21.77 7.74 8.40
C ASN A 578 -20.35 8.12 8.85
N ARG A 579 -19.31 7.65 8.13
CA ARG A 579 -17.93 8.06 8.40
C ARG A 579 -17.71 9.54 8.06
N LEU A 580 -18.41 10.04 7.04
CA LEU A 580 -18.30 11.41 6.55
C LEU A 580 -19.13 12.42 7.33
N SER A 581 -20.25 12.01 7.94
CA SER A 581 -21.05 12.89 8.80
C SER A 581 -20.27 13.41 10.02
N GLY A 582 -19.19 12.71 10.42
CA GLY A 582 -18.26 13.16 11.46
C GLY A 582 -17.09 14.03 10.98
N ALA A 583 -16.85 14.14 9.67
CA ALA A 583 -15.73 14.88 9.09
C ALA A 583 -16.15 16.33 8.76
N ALA A 584 -15.89 17.24 9.71
CA ALA A 584 -16.24 18.66 9.58
C ALA A 584 -15.37 19.44 8.58
N ASP A 585 -14.14 18.98 8.32
CA ASP A 585 -13.13 19.70 7.53
C ASP A 585 -12.86 19.06 6.15
N SER A 586 -12.51 19.87 5.14
CA SER A 586 -12.22 19.43 3.76
C SER A 586 -11.03 18.48 3.70
N ASP A 587 -9.98 18.73 4.48
CA ASP A 587 -8.79 17.86 4.55
C ASP A 587 -9.11 16.47 5.11
N ALA A 588 -9.99 16.40 6.12
CA ALA A 588 -10.45 15.13 6.67
C ALA A 588 -11.26 14.32 5.64
N ARG A 589 -12.10 14.98 4.83
CA ARG A 589 -12.85 14.34 3.74
C ARG A 589 -11.93 13.87 2.61
N LEU A 590 -10.93 14.67 2.24
CA LEU A 590 -9.91 14.29 1.25
C LEU A 590 -9.07 13.11 1.74
N LYS A 591 -8.69 13.07 3.03
CA LYS A 591 -7.97 11.93 3.63
C LYS A 591 -8.83 10.66 3.64
N ILE A 592 -10.11 10.75 4.03
CA ILE A 592 -11.04 9.62 3.91
C ILE A 592 -11.15 9.16 2.45
N MET A 593 -11.25 10.09 1.51
CA MET A 593 -11.33 9.75 0.09
C MET A 593 -10.06 9.05 -0.39
N LEU A 594 -8.88 9.48 0.04
CA LEU A 594 -7.61 8.82 -0.30
C LEU A 594 -7.54 7.41 0.30
N GLU A 595 -7.99 7.24 1.55
CA GLU A 595 -8.05 5.92 2.20
C GLU A 595 -9.05 4.99 1.52
N VAL A 596 -10.25 5.49 1.20
CA VAL A 596 -11.23 4.75 0.40
C VAL A 596 -10.59 4.40 -0.92
N TYR A 597 -9.92 5.35 -1.57
CA TYR A 597 -9.26 5.09 -2.84
C TYR A 597 -8.22 3.95 -2.73
N GLU A 598 -7.28 4.06 -1.78
CA GLU A 598 -6.18 3.12 -1.62
C GLU A 598 -6.63 1.72 -1.19
N SER A 599 -7.61 1.63 -0.30
CA SER A 599 -8.09 0.35 0.24
C SER A 599 -9.14 -0.30 -0.65
N PHE A 600 -10.07 0.48 -1.20
CA PHE A 600 -11.18 -0.05 -2.00
C PHE A 600 -10.73 -0.45 -3.40
N PHE A 601 -10.08 0.44 -4.15
CA PHE A 601 -9.78 0.15 -5.56
C PHE A 601 -8.66 -0.85 -5.73
N LYS A 602 -7.69 -0.85 -4.81
CA LYS A 602 -6.61 -1.85 -4.82
C LYS A 602 -7.16 -3.27 -4.78
N GLU A 603 -8.24 -3.49 -4.05
CA GLU A 603 -8.89 -4.78 -3.93
C GLU A 603 -10.00 -4.99 -4.98
N ALA A 604 -10.71 -3.93 -5.39
CA ALA A 604 -11.78 -4.01 -6.39
C ALA A 604 -11.28 -4.17 -7.82
N MET A 605 -10.14 -3.54 -8.14
CA MET A 605 -9.60 -3.39 -9.49
C MET A 605 -8.07 -3.49 -9.52
N PRO A 606 -7.48 -4.59 -9.04
CA PRO A 606 -6.02 -4.75 -8.94
C PRO A 606 -5.34 -4.79 -10.31
N ALA A 607 -6.00 -5.37 -11.31
CA ALA A 607 -5.48 -5.45 -12.68
C ALA A 607 -5.39 -4.06 -13.30
N GLU A 608 -6.43 -3.24 -13.14
CA GLU A 608 -6.49 -1.88 -13.62
C GLU A 608 -5.48 -1.00 -12.90
N ILE A 609 -5.31 -1.08 -11.57
CA ILE A 609 -4.28 -0.28 -10.87
C ILE A 609 -2.88 -0.65 -11.33
N THR A 610 -2.61 -1.95 -11.54
CA THR A 610 -1.32 -2.40 -12.05
C THR A 610 -1.09 -1.93 -13.49
N ARG A 611 -2.15 -1.93 -14.32
CA ARG A 611 -2.12 -1.43 -15.70
C ARG A 611 -1.95 0.08 -15.77
N LEU A 612 -2.66 0.82 -14.92
CA LEU A 612 -2.77 2.27 -14.92
C LEU A 612 -1.64 2.97 -14.15
N GLY A 613 -0.91 2.24 -13.30
CA GLY A 613 0.33 2.73 -12.67
C GLY A 613 0.13 4.00 -11.85
N ILE A 614 -1.00 4.13 -11.15
CA ILE A 614 -1.35 5.36 -10.42
C ILE A 614 -0.44 5.49 -9.20
N VAL A 615 0.40 6.51 -9.20
CA VAL A 615 1.41 6.76 -8.16
C VAL A 615 1.15 8.12 -7.51
N TYR A 616 1.08 8.12 -6.18
CA TYR A 616 0.97 9.35 -5.40
C TYR A 616 2.32 10.06 -5.33
N THR A 617 2.34 11.31 -5.78
CA THR A 617 3.52 12.17 -5.70
C THR A 617 3.62 12.81 -4.32
N PRO A 618 4.73 12.61 -3.57
CA PRO A 618 4.94 13.26 -2.28
C PRO A 618 4.76 14.78 -2.38
N VAL A 619 4.07 15.37 -1.41
CA VAL A 619 3.69 16.79 -1.46
C VAL A 619 4.90 17.70 -1.39
N GLU A 620 5.93 17.33 -0.63
CA GLU A 620 7.18 18.10 -0.52
C GLU A 620 7.90 18.19 -1.86
N LEU A 621 7.77 17.15 -2.69
CA LEU A 621 8.31 17.12 -4.05
C LEU A 621 7.57 18.08 -4.97
N VAL A 622 6.24 18.04 -4.92
CA VAL A 622 5.35 18.92 -5.69
C VAL A 622 5.60 20.39 -5.32
N ASP A 623 5.70 20.69 -4.03
CA ASP A 623 5.94 22.04 -3.53
C ASP A 623 7.28 22.60 -4.00
N PHE A 624 8.34 21.80 -3.93
CA PHE A 624 9.65 22.20 -4.44
C PHE A 624 9.60 22.51 -5.94
N MET A 625 8.93 21.69 -6.74
CA MET A 625 8.79 21.93 -8.18
C MET A 625 8.03 23.23 -8.46
N LEU A 626 6.91 23.49 -7.76
CA LEU A 626 6.14 24.71 -7.92
C LEU A 626 6.94 25.96 -7.50
N ARG A 627 7.62 25.92 -6.35
CA ARG A 627 8.52 27.00 -5.89
C ARG A 627 9.62 27.28 -6.91
N SER A 628 10.21 26.23 -7.45
CA SER A 628 11.27 26.33 -8.46
C SER A 628 10.78 26.93 -9.78
N VAL A 629 9.64 26.49 -10.29
CA VAL A 629 9.06 27.06 -11.51
C VAL A 629 8.72 28.54 -11.32
N ASP A 630 8.12 28.89 -10.18
CA ASP A 630 7.78 30.28 -9.86
C ASP A 630 9.02 31.18 -9.72
N ALA A 631 10.08 30.68 -9.05
CA ALA A 631 11.37 31.36 -8.93
C ALA A 631 12.03 31.59 -10.29
N VAL A 632 12.05 30.56 -11.16
CA VAL A 632 12.58 30.67 -12.53
C VAL A 632 11.77 31.67 -13.34
N LEU A 633 10.43 31.64 -13.26
CA LEU A 633 9.60 32.60 -13.97
C LEU A 633 9.96 34.04 -13.61
N ARG A 634 10.17 34.31 -12.31
CA ARG A 634 10.52 35.64 -11.83
C ARG A 634 11.91 36.06 -12.28
N GLN A 635 12.88 35.16 -12.19
CA GLN A 635 14.28 35.44 -12.51
C GLN A 635 14.50 35.64 -14.02
N GLU A 636 13.94 34.77 -14.84
CA GLU A 636 14.22 34.71 -16.29
C GLU A 636 13.27 35.56 -17.13
N PHE A 637 12.02 35.70 -16.70
CA PHE A 637 10.97 36.37 -17.49
C PHE A 637 10.34 37.59 -16.79
N GLY A 638 10.68 37.84 -15.51
CA GLY A 638 10.07 38.94 -14.74
C GLY A 638 8.58 38.73 -14.45
N ARG A 639 8.08 37.48 -14.48
CA ARG A 639 6.68 37.11 -14.27
C ARG A 639 6.58 36.06 -13.17
N GLY A 640 5.41 35.87 -12.55
CA GLY A 640 5.17 34.76 -11.62
C GLY A 640 4.10 33.81 -12.15
N LEU A 641 3.85 32.71 -11.44
CA LEU A 641 2.74 31.81 -11.74
C LEU A 641 1.39 32.53 -11.72
N THR A 642 1.24 33.57 -10.89
CA THR A 642 0.03 34.42 -10.84
C THR A 642 -0.15 35.32 -12.06
N SER A 643 0.90 35.67 -12.81
CA SER A 643 0.84 36.70 -13.85
C SER A 643 -0.13 36.36 -15.00
N GLU A 644 -0.76 37.38 -15.58
CA GLU A 644 -1.70 37.25 -16.71
C GLU A 644 -1.10 36.58 -17.94
N GLY A 645 -1.82 35.68 -18.60
CA GLY A 645 -1.32 34.98 -19.79
C GLY A 645 -0.13 34.06 -19.52
N VAL A 646 0.05 33.60 -18.27
CA VAL A 646 0.91 32.45 -17.93
C VAL A 646 0.01 31.24 -17.76
N HIS A 647 -0.16 30.49 -18.84
CA HIS A 647 -0.94 29.26 -18.88
C HIS A 647 -0.11 28.08 -18.35
N ILE A 648 -0.69 27.36 -17.40
CA ILE A 648 -0.08 26.23 -16.69
C ILE A 648 -0.85 24.98 -17.07
N LEU A 649 -0.14 23.96 -17.55
CA LEU A 649 -0.70 22.66 -17.91
C LEU A 649 -0.03 21.54 -17.12
N ASP A 650 -0.86 20.74 -16.47
CA ASP A 650 -0.47 19.42 -15.97
C ASP A 650 -1.00 18.33 -16.91
N PRO A 651 -0.17 17.80 -17.83
CA PRO A 651 -0.62 16.83 -18.83
C PRO A 651 -0.92 15.43 -18.28
N PHE A 652 -0.54 15.14 -17.03
CA PHE A 652 -0.65 13.83 -16.39
C PHE A 652 -1.04 14.01 -14.92
N THR A 653 -2.20 14.63 -14.70
CA THR A 653 -2.49 15.22 -13.39
C THR A 653 -2.71 14.21 -12.28
N GLY A 654 -3.01 12.95 -12.62
CA GLY A 654 -3.27 11.90 -11.67
C GLY A 654 -4.41 12.31 -10.75
N THR A 655 -4.09 12.51 -9.47
CA THR A 655 -5.06 12.92 -8.44
C THR A 655 -5.20 14.44 -8.29
N GLY A 656 -4.66 15.23 -9.23
CA GLY A 656 -4.76 16.70 -9.24
C GLY A 656 -3.83 17.39 -8.25
N THR A 657 -2.78 16.71 -7.79
CA THR A 657 -1.95 17.22 -6.68
C THR A 657 -1.16 18.47 -7.06
N PHE A 658 -0.55 18.54 -8.25
CA PHE A 658 0.17 19.75 -8.68
C PHE A 658 -0.75 20.97 -8.74
N ILE A 659 -1.93 20.83 -9.33
CA ILE A 659 -2.89 21.94 -9.45
C ILE A 659 -3.50 22.32 -8.10
N ASN A 660 -3.83 21.36 -7.24
CA ASN A 660 -4.33 21.66 -5.90
C ASN A 660 -3.27 22.37 -5.04
N ARG A 661 -2.00 21.95 -5.09
CA ARG A 661 -0.90 22.63 -4.37
C ARG A 661 -0.61 24.02 -4.94
N LEU A 662 -0.68 24.19 -6.26
CA LEU A 662 -0.61 25.50 -6.92
C LEU A 662 -1.66 26.48 -6.36
N LEU A 663 -2.87 25.99 -6.08
CA LEU A 663 -3.94 26.81 -5.52
C LEU A 663 -3.75 27.07 -4.03
N THR A 664 -3.34 26.08 -3.24
CA THR A 664 -3.39 26.15 -1.76
C THR A 664 -2.08 26.57 -1.09
N GLN A 665 -0.94 26.45 -1.78
CA GLN A 665 0.37 26.66 -1.18
C GLN A 665 0.98 28.03 -1.51
N ARG A 666 2.10 28.30 -0.82
CA ARG A 666 2.88 29.53 -0.90
C ARG A 666 4.22 29.29 -1.58
N ASN A 667 4.69 30.31 -2.27
CA ASN A 667 6.00 30.36 -2.90
C ASN A 667 7.11 30.56 -1.86
N SER A 668 8.35 30.67 -2.34
CA SER A 668 9.56 30.85 -1.52
C SER A 668 9.58 32.14 -0.70
N ASP A 669 8.83 33.17 -1.12
CA ASP A 669 8.71 34.46 -0.43
C ASP A 669 7.60 34.45 0.64
N GLY A 670 6.87 33.34 0.77
CA GLY A 670 5.72 33.22 1.68
C GLY A 670 4.41 33.77 1.12
N GLU A 671 4.37 34.20 -0.14
CA GLU A 671 3.16 34.66 -0.83
C GLU A 671 2.43 33.49 -1.51
N PRO A 672 1.10 33.55 -1.68
CA PRO A 672 0.38 32.54 -2.47
C PRO A 672 0.92 32.45 -3.90
N PHE A 673 1.04 31.24 -4.47
CA PHE A 673 1.47 31.09 -5.87
C PHE A 673 0.57 31.84 -6.85
N ILE A 674 -0.75 31.79 -6.58
CA ILE A 674 -1.77 32.58 -7.26
C ILE A 674 -2.36 33.57 -6.25
N ALA A 675 -2.25 34.86 -6.52
CA ALA A 675 -2.82 35.90 -5.67
C ALA A 675 -4.36 35.79 -5.61
N ASP A 676 -4.98 36.18 -4.49
CA ASP A 676 -6.43 36.08 -4.31
C ASP A 676 -7.22 36.84 -5.39
N GLU A 677 -6.71 38.01 -5.81
CA GLU A 677 -7.30 38.84 -6.86
C GLU A 677 -7.22 38.23 -8.27
N ASP A 678 -6.24 37.36 -8.51
CA ASP A 678 -6.00 36.68 -9.78
C ASP A 678 -6.70 35.31 -9.87
N LEU A 679 -7.13 34.76 -8.73
CA LEU A 679 -7.60 33.39 -8.63
C LEU A 679 -8.77 33.09 -9.57
N ALA A 680 -9.72 34.02 -9.70
CA ALA A 680 -10.85 33.89 -10.62
C ALA A 680 -10.41 33.82 -12.08
N ARG A 681 -9.47 34.68 -12.51
CA ARG A 681 -8.93 34.65 -13.88
C ARG A 681 -8.17 33.36 -14.17
N LYS A 682 -7.39 32.88 -13.20
CA LYS A 682 -6.60 31.65 -13.34
C LYS A 682 -7.46 30.38 -13.40
N PHE A 683 -8.56 30.33 -12.64
CA PHE A 683 -9.34 29.12 -12.42
C PHE A 683 -10.68 29.08 -13.17
N VAL A 684 -11.43 30.19 -13.15
CA VAL A 684 -12.83 30.21 -13.61
C VAL A 684 -12.87 30.42 -15.12
N ASN A 685 -13.52 29.50 -15.82
CA ASN A 685 -13.79 29.66 -17.25
C ASN A 685 -15.06 30.47 -17.44
N THR A 686 -14.95 31.68 -18.00
CA THR A 686 -16.12 32.47 -18.43
C THR A 686 -16.40 32.32 -19.92
N HIS A 687 -15.48 31.68 -20.66
CA HIS A 687 -15.66 31.34 -22.06
C HIS A 687 -16.52 30.09 -22.18
N ASN A 688 -17.65 30.20 -22.88
CA ASN A 688 -18.43 29.02 -23.24
C ASN A 688 -17.83 28.41 -24.52
N PRO A 689 -17.28 27.19 -24.49
CA PRO A 689 -16.69 26.58 -25.69
C PRO A 689 -17.67 26.40 -26.86
N LEU A 690 -18.98 26.51 -26.59
CA LEU A 690 -20.06 26.40 -27.57
C LEU A 690 -20.64 27.75 -28.01
N VAL A 691 -20.27 28.89 -27.38
CA VAL A 691 -20.79 30.23 -27.68
C VAL A 691 -19.67 31.27 -27.66
N PRO A 692 -19.41 32.03 -28.75
CA PRO A 692 -18.32 33.00 -28.79
C PRO A 692 -18.46 34.12 -27.76
N GLY A 693 -17.45 34.31 -26.90
CA GLY A 693 -17.33 35.40 -25.92
C GLY A 693 -16.90 34.91 -24.53
N GLY A 694 -16.11 35.70 -23.80
CA GLY A 694 -15.58 35.37 -22.46
C GLY A 694 -14.08 35.05 -22.43
N SER A 695 -13.48 35.04 -21.23
CA SER A 695 -12.07 34.73 -21.01
C SER A 695 -11.87 33.25 -20.68
N VAL A 696 -10.86 32.65 -21.30
CA VAL A 696 -10.42 31.28 -20.99
C VAL A 696 -9.57 31.32 -19.73
N GLN A 697 -9.76 30.34 -18.85
CA GLN A 697 -8.93 30.15 -17.67
C GLN A 697 -7.48 29.80 -18.05
N GLU A 698 -6.56 30.01 -17.12
CA GLU A 698 -5.12 29.84 -17.38
C GLU A 698 -4.53 28.57 -16.73
N ILE A 699 -5.30 27.83 -15.93
CA ILE A 699 -4.88 26.56 -15.33
C ILE A 699 -5.59 25.40 -16.03
N HIS A 700 -4.81 24.40 -16.43
CA HIS A 700 -5.23 23.28 -17.28
C HIS A 700 -4.69 21.94 -16.75
N ALA A 701 -5.45 20.87 -16.91
CA ALA A 701 -5.05 19.54 -16.48
C ALA A 701 -5.64 18.45 -17.39
N ASN A 702 -4.86 17.40 -17.66
CA ASN A 702 -5.31 16.23 -18.41
C ASN A 702 -5.13 14.96 -17.58
N GLU A 703 -6.06 14.02 -17.73
CA GLU A 703 -5.97 12.70 -17.15
C GLU A 703 -6.62 11.67 -18.07
N ILE A 704 -6.05 10.46 -18.14
CA ILE A 704 -6.56 9.36 -18.97
C ILE A 704 -7.46 8.41 -18.17
N VAL A 705 -7.21 8.30 -16.86
CA VAL A 705 -7.94 7.40 -15.96
C VAL A 705 -9.16 8.11 -15.38
N LEU A 706 -10.36 7.56 -15.63
CA LEU A 706 -11.63 8.13 -15.16
C LEU A 706 -11.65 8.44 -13.66
N LEU A 707 -11.19 7.49 -12.84
CA LEU A 707 -11.23 7.64 -11.39
C LEU A 707 -10.26 8.72 -10.90
N ALA A 708 -9.05 8.75 -11.45
CA ALA A 708 -8.06 9.78 -11.14
C ALA A 708 -8.56 11.15 -11.59
N TYR A 709 -9.22 11.22 -12.75
CA TYR A 709 -9.89 12.42 -13.26
C TYR A 709 -10.95 12.95 -12.30
N TYR A 710 -11.84 12.11 -11.77
CA TYR A 710 -12.82 12.55 -10.76
C TYR A 710 -12.16 13.05 -9.49
N LEU A 711 -11.15 12.33 -8.99
CA LEU A 711 -10.42 12.72 -7.79
C LEU A 711 -9.70 14.06 -7.99
N ALA A 712 -9.06 14.25 -9.14
CA ALA A 712 -8.39 15.50 -9.50
C ALA A 712 -9.36 16.66 -9.59
N ALA A 713 -10.47 16.51 -10.32
CA ALA A 713 -11.48 17.55 -10.46
C ALA A 713 -11.95 18.03 -9.09
N ILE A 714 -12.34 17.10 -8.22
CA ILE A 714 -12.87 17.44 -6.90
C ILE A 714 -11.80 18.08 -6.01
N LYS A 715 -10.59 17.50 -5.96
CA LYS A 715 -9.49 18.04 -5.14
C LYS A 715 -9.11 19.47 -5.56
N ILE A 716 -9.15 19.75 -6.86
CA ILE A 716 -8.87 21.08 -7.42
C ILE A 716 -9.99 22.06 -7.07
N GLU A 717 -11.26 21.65 -7.22
CA GLU A 717 -12.44 22.45 -6.86
C GLU A 717 -12.50 22.78 -5.37
N GLU A 718 -12.15 21.82 -4.51
CA GLU A 718 -12.06 22.01 -3.06
C GLU A 718 -10.96 22.99 -2.67
N GLY A 719 -9.78 22.92 -3.31
CA GLY A 719 -8.71 23.88 -3.09
C GLY A 719 -9.09 25.32 -3.45
N TYR A 720 -9.93 25.50 -4.48
CA TYR A 720 -10.51 26.80 -4.82
C TYR A 720 -11.55 27.25 -3.79
N ARG A 721 -12.43 26.35 -3.36
CA ARG A 721 -13.47 26.64 -2.36
C ARG A 721 -12.88 27.02 -1.01
N GLU A 722 -11.82 26.35 -0.57
CA GLU A 722 -11.14 26.64 0.69
C GLU A 722 -10.61 28.09 0.72
N ARG A 723 -10.08 28.57 -0.41
CA ARG A 723 -9.55 29.94 -0.52
C ARG A 723 -10.61 31.01 -0.70
N THR A 724 -11.72 30.71 -1.38
CA THR A 724 -12.72 31.72 -1.75
C THR A 724 -13.99 31.68 -0.90
N GLY A 725 -14.26 30.55 -0.24
CA GLY A 725 -15.54 30.25 0.41
C GLY A 725 -16.66 29.85 -0.56
N SER A 726 -16.42 29.88 -1.88
CA SER A 726 -17.41 29.58 -2.93
C SER A 726 -17.00 28.39 -3.78
N TYR A 727 -17.95 27.52 -4.09
CA TYR A 727 -17.71 26.37 -4.96
C TYR A 727 -17.86 26.74 -6.44
N GLU A 728 -16.83 26.48 -7.24
CA GLU A 728 -16.83 26.64 -8.69
C GLU A 728 -16.28 25.36 -9.35
N PRO A 729 -16.94 24.81 -10.40
CA PRO A 729 -16.48 23.61 -11.07
C PRO A 729 -15.21 23.90 -11.90
N PHE A 730 -14.23 23.01 -11.84
CA PHE A 730 -12.97 23.22 -12.54
C PHE A 730 -13.10 22.86 -14.02
N SER A 731 -13.17 23.88 -14.87
CA SER A 731 -13.34 23.69 -16.31
C SER A 731 -12.04 23.45 -17.08
N GLY A 732 -10.88 23.54 -16.42
CA GLY A 732 -9.57 23.28 -17.01
C GLY A 732 -9.16 21.81 -17.09
N ILE A 733 -9.92 20.89 -16.45
CA ILE A 733 -9.64 19.47 -16.51
C ILE A 733 -10.32 18.78 -17.70
N VAL A 734 -9.56 17.93 -18.39
CA VAL A 734 -9.98 17.16 -19.57
C VAL A 734 -9.66 15.68 -19.36
N LEU A 735 -10.63 14.80 -19.66
CA LEU A 735 -10.38 13.37 -19.78
C LEU A 735 -9.86 13.09 -21.18
N THR A 736 -8.59 12.71 -21.33
CA THR A 736 -7.93 12.48 -22.63
C THR A 736 -6.60 11.72 -22.46
N ASP A 737 -6.16 11.03 -23.52
CA ASP A 737 -4.75 10.66 -23.64
C ASP A 737 -3.98 11.83 -24.27
N THR A 738 -3.05 12.40 -23.51
CA THR A 738 -2.22 13.53 -23.95
C THR A 738 -1.37 13.19 -25.18
N PHE A 739 -0.93 11.93 -25.37
CA PHE A 739 -0.09 11.52 -26.50
C PHE A 739 -0.87 11.27 -27.79
N ALA A 740 -2.09 10.73 -27.66
CA ALA A 740 -2.95 10.40 -28.80
C ALA A 740 -3.87 11.57 -29.22
N HIS A 741 -3.73 12.73 -28.58
CA HIS A 741 -4.63 13.86 -28.74
C HIS A 741 -4.51 14.51 -30.14
N ASP A 742 -5.29 14.05 -31.13
CA ASP A 742 -5.55 14.77 -32.38
C ASP A 742 -6.82 15.63 -32.24
N PRO A 743 -6.71 16.97 -32.11
CA PRO A 743 -7.89 17.83 -31.96
C PRO A 743 -8.87 17.77 -33.14
N SER A 744 -8.44 17.31 -34.33
CA SER A 744 -9.30 17.15 -35.51
C SER A 744 -10.17 15.88 -35.46
N ALA A 745 -9.74 14.86 -34.70
CA ALA A 745 -10.45 13.60 -34.53
C ALA A 745 -11.49 13.63 -33.40
N LEU A 746 -11.47 14.67 -32.56
CA LEU A 746 -12.38 14.80 -31.42
C LEU A 746 -13.85 14.91 -31.86
N PRO A 747 -14.81 14.29 -31.14
CA PRO A 747 -16.24 14.41 -31.45
C PRO A 747 -16.75 15.86 -31.34
N GLY A 748 -17.38 16.38 -32.39
CA GLY A 748 -17.95 17.74 -32.41
C GLY A 748 -19.32 17.87 -31.74
N THR A 749 -20.05 16.76 -31.67
CA THR A 749 -21.44 16.67 -31.17
C THR A 749 -21.63 15.33 -30.46
N GLY A 750 -22.44 15.28 -29.40
CA GLY A 750 -22.71 14.04 -28.64
C GLY A 750 -22.58 14.22 -27.12
N THR A 751 -22.69 13.13 -26.37
CA THR A 751 -22.68 13.13 -24.89
C THR A 751 -21.33 13.58 -24.33
N LEU A 752 -20.21 13.31 -25.02
CA LEU A 752 -18.87 13.81 -24.65
C LEU A 752 -18.48 15.16 -25.27
N GLY A 753 -19.38 15.82 -26.00
CA GLY A 753 -19.05 17.02 -26.78
C GLY A 753 -18.46 18.17 -25.95
N TYR A 754 -18.85 18.30 -24.68
CA TYR A 754 -18.30 19.33 -23.80
C TYR A 754 -16.85 19.04 -23.37
N ASN A 755 -16.50 17.79 -23.08
CA ASN A 755 -15.12 17.39 -22.80
C ASN A 755 -14.23 17.63 -24.04
N SER A 756 -14.71 17.22 -25.21
CA SER A 756 -14.02 17.46 -26.48
C SER A 756 -13.84 18.95 -26.78
N ALA A 757 -14.81 19.80 -26.45
CA ALA A 757 -14.71 21.24 -26.63
C ALA A 757 -13.65 21.87 -25.70
N ARG A 758 -13.58 21.44 -24.43
CA ARG A 758 -12.49 21.85 -23.51
C ARG A 758 -11.12 21.46 -24.06
N ALA A 759 -11.01 20.25 -24.60
CA ALA A 759 -9.77 19.72 -25.14
C ALA A 759 -9.28 20.51 -26.37
N ARG A 760 -10.18 20.83 -27.33
CA ARG A 760 -9.85 21.71 -28.47
C ARG A 760 -9.40 23.09 -28.01
N GLN A 761 -10.15 23.70 -27.11
CA GLN A 761 -9.81 25.01 -26.54
C GLN A 761 -8.41 24.99 -25.91
N GLN A 762 -8.10 23.98 -25.09
CA GLN A 762 -6.80 23.84 -24.45
C GLN A 762 -5.64 23.78 -25.46
N ASN A 763 -5.82 23.11 -26.61
CA ASN A 763 -4.77 22.99 -27.63
C ASN A 763 -4.45 24.29 -28.35
N GLU A 764 -5.43 25.18 -28.50
CA GLU A 764 -5.23 26.49 -29.10
C GLU A 764 -4.48 27.45 -28.16
N LEU A 765 -4.46 27.16 -26.86
CA LEU A 765 -3.84 28.04 -25.87
C LEU A 765 -2.31 28.03 -25.95
N PRO A 766 -1.69 29.19 -25.73
CA PRO A 766 -0.25 29.30 -25.60
C PRO A 766 0.17 28.85 -24.21
N ILE A 767 0.57 27.58 -24.06
CA ILE A 767 1.04 27.04 -22.78
C ILE A 767 2.49 27.51 -22.53
N GLN A 768 2.73 28.15 -21.39
CA GLN A 768 4.07 28.59 -20.98
C GLN A 768 4.71 27.66 -19.95
N VAL A 769 3.90 27.01 -19.11
CA VAL A 769 4.40 26.13 -18.05
C VAL A 769 3.77 24.76 -18.20
N ILE A 770 4.60 23.74 -18.35
CA ILE A 770 4.20 22.33 -18.34
C ILE A 770 4.84 21.69 -17.11
N ILE A 771 4.03 21.16 -16.20
CA ILE A 771 4.49 20.61 -14.93
C ILE A 771 3.77 19.31 -14.60
N GLY A 772 4.44 18.31 -14.04
CA GLY A 772 3.74 17.10 -13.58
C GLY A 772 4.63 15.90 -13.29
N ASN A 773 3.99 14.74 -13.14
CA ASN A 773 4.63 13.43 -13.00
C ASN A 773 4.20 12.53 -14.17
N PRO A 774 4.93 12.49 -15.30
CA PRO A 774 4.57 11.65 -16.43
C PRO A 774 4.61 10.15 -16.10
N PRO A 775 3.89 9.30 -16.84
CA PRO A 775 3.91 7.85 -16.61
C PRO A 775 5.27 7.21 -16.91
N TRP A 776 5.66 6.21 -16.10
CA TRP A 776 6.96 5.53 -16.20
C TRP A 776 6.78 4.10 -16.70
N SER A 777 6.90 3.89 -18.02
CA SER A 777 6.92 2.54 -18.59
C SER A 777 7.85 2.48 -19.79
N ALA A 778 8.76 1.51 -19.80
CA ALA A 778 9.57 1.15 -20.97
C ALA A 778 8.99 -0.08 -21.72
N GLY A 779 7.79 -0.52 -21.35
CA GLY A 779 7.08 -1.68 -21.88
C GLY A 779 6.78 -2.75 -20.82
N GLN A 780 6.06 -3.80 -21.24
CA GLN A 780 5.74 -4.95 -20.38
C GLN A 780 6.99 -5.71 -19.91
N LYS A 781 6.97 -6.20 -18.66
CA LYS A 781 8.08 -7.01 -18.10
C LYS A 781 8.18 -8.36 -18.80
N SER A 782 7.04 -8.90 -19.22
CA SER A 782 6.95 -10.18 -19.89
C SER A 782 5.84 -10.15 -20.95
N ALA A 783 6.03 -10.86 -22.06
CA ALA A 783 4.98 -11.03 -23.07
C ALA A 783 3.75 -11.82 -22.56
N GLY A 784 3.82 -12.41 -21.37
CA GLY A 784 2.70 -13.06 -20.71
C GLY A 784 1.88 -12.13 -19.83
N ASP A 785 2.32 -10.88 -19.65
CA ASP A 785 1.61 -9.88 -18.83
C ASP A 785 0.42 -9.28 -19.60
N ASP A 786 0.36 -9.52 -20.92
CA ASP A 786 -0.64 -9.02 -21.88
C ASP A 786 -0.96 -7.51 -21.71
N ASN A 787 0.08 -6.74 -21.41
CA ASN A 787 -0.04 -5.31 -21.13
C ASN A 787 1.03 -4.49 -21.89
N PRO A 788 1.09 -4.58 -23.23
CA PRO A 788 1.98 -3.72 -24.01
C PRO A 788 1.59 -2.25 -23.83
N ASN A 789 2.57 -1.35 -23.89
CA ASN A 789 2.28 0.08 -23.98
C ASN A 789 1.44 0.33 -25.25
N VAL A 790 0.48 1.24 -25.14
CA VAL A 790 -0.27 1.75 -26.30
C VAL A 790 0.73 2.39 -27.26
N GLU A 791 0.64 2.07 -28.55
CA GLU A 791 1.51 2.67 -29.57
C GLU A 791 1.05 4.10 -29.85
N HIS A 792 2.00 5.04 -29.90
CA HIS A 792 1.74 6.44 -30.21
C HIS A 792 2.59 6.88 -31.41
N PRO A 793 2.21 6.52 -32.65
CA PRO A 793 3.10 6.60 -33.82
C PRO A 793 3.71 7.98 -34.06
N HIS A 794 2.94 9.06 -33.81
CA HIS A 794 3.41 10.42 -34.00
C HIS A 794 4.51 10.82 -33.02
N ILE A 795 4.29 10.67 -31.71
CA ILE A 795 5.28 11.05 -30.69
C ILE A 795 6.49 10.11 -30.70
N GLU A 796 6.28 8.81 -30.93
CA GLU A 796 7.37 7.86 -31.12
C GLU A 796 8.26 8.26 -32.30
N GLN A 797 7.65 8.73 -33.40
CA GLN A 797 8.40 9.21 -34.56
C GLN A 797 9.20 10.47 -34.21
N ARG A 798 8.62 11.42 -33.46
CA ARG A 798 9.34 12.60 -32.96
C ARG A 798 10.53 12.22 -32.08
N VAL A 799 10.40 11.23 -31.18
CA VAL A 799 11.51 10.71 -30.37
C VAL A 799 12.61 10.10 -31.25
N ARG A 800 12.23 9.31 -32.27
CA ARG A 800 13.19 8.73 -33.23
C ARG A 800 13.93 9.81 -34.02
N ASP A 801 13.21 10.83 -34.49
CA ASP A 801 13.74 11.88 -35.34
C ASP A 801 14.60 12.91 -34.61
N THR A 802 14.40 13.08 -33.30
CA THR A 802 15.18 13.99 -32.45
C THR A 802 16.23 13.22 -31.65
N TYR A 803 15.85 12.64 -30.52
CA TYR A 803 16.76 11.98 -29.58
C TYR A 803 17.44 10.75 -30.20
N GLY A 804 16.68 9.92 -30.93
CA GLY A 804 17.19 8.73 -31.60
C GLY A 804 18.24 9.04 -32.67
N ARG A 805 17.96 10.04 -33.51
CA ARG A 805 18.89 10.53 -34.54
C ARG A 805 20.14 11.11 -33.90
N ARG A 806 20.00 12.01 -32.92
CA ARG A 806 21.15 12.61 -32.24
C ARG A 806 22.01 11.59 -31.51
N HIS A 807 21.40 10.58 -30.90
CA HIS A 807 22.16 9.48 -30.30
C HIS A 807 23.06 8.80 -31.33
N ARG A 808 22.55 8.48 -32.52
CA ARG A 808 23.35 7.83 -33.59
C ARG A 808 24.48 8.73 -34.07
N GLU A 809 24.24 10.04 -34.17
CA GLU A 809 25.25 11.03 -34.56
C GLU A 809 26.38 11.13 -33.53
N VAL A 810 26.04 11.15 -32.24
CA VAL A 810 27.02 11.31 -31.15
C VAL A 810 27.79 10.01 -30.90
N THR A 811 27.09 8.86 -30.83
CA THR A 811 27.71 7.60 -30.36
C THR A 811 28.15 6.69 -31.50
N GLY A 812 27.72 6.94 -32.74
CA GLY A 812 27.90 6.02 -33.87
C GLY A 812 27.13 4.70 -33.74
N ARG A 813 26.30 4.53 -32.69
CA ARG A 813 25.57 3.28 -32.39
C ARG A 813 24.08 3.39 -32.69
N GLY A 814 23.47 2.29 -33.11
CA GLY A 814 22.06 2.26 -33.54
C GLY A 814 21.01 2.18 -32.43
N ALA A 815 21.40 1.89 -31.18
CA ALA A 815 20.50 1.62 -30.06
C ALA A 815 20.32 2.86 -29.16
N GLY A 816 19.75 3.93 -29.73
CA GLY A 816 19.35 5.13 -28.98
C GLY A 816 18.15 4.90 -28.05
N PRO A 817 17.49 5.96 -27.55
CA PRO A 817 16.31 5.81 -26.71
C PRO A 817 15.26 4.94 -27.40
N SER A 818 14.72 3.96 -26.67
CA SER A 818 13.64 3.14 -27.20
C SER A 818 12.40 4.02 -27.40
N SER A 819 11.83 4.03 -28.61
CA SER A 819 10.41 4.37 -28.77
C SER A 819 9.60 3.39 -27.93
N GLY A 820 8.62 3.88 -27.17
CA GLY A 820 7.87 3.12 -26.17
C GLY A 820 8.30 3.36 -24.71
N ASN A 821 9.20 4.32 -24.43
CA ASN A 821 9.45 4.79 -23.07
C ASN A 821 8.64 6.07 -22.77
N LEU A 822 7.55 5.92 -22.02
CA LEU A 822 6.51 6.95 -21.90
C LEU A 822 7.02 8.28 -21.29
N TYR A 823 7.97 8.27 -20.35
CA TYR A 823 8.47 9.53 -19.79
C TYR A 823 9.38 10.28 -20.78
N VAL A 824 10.08 9.56 -21.67
CA VAL A 824 10.89 10.16 -22.75
C VAL A 824 9.97 10.79 -23.79
N GLU A 825 8.87 10.12 -24.11
CA GLU A 825 7.81 10.65 -24.97
C GLU A 825 7.13 11.87 -24.33
N ALA A 826 6.89 11.87 -23.01
CA ALA A 826 6.39 13.02 -22.27
C ALA A 826 7.31 14.24 -22.38
N PHE A 827 8.63 14.07 -22.23
CA PHE A 827 9.57 15.17 -22.45
C PHE A 827 9.49 15.69 -23.89
N ARG A 828 9.54 14.82 -24.89
CA ARG A 828 9.47 15.25 -26.29
C ARG A 828 8.15 15.97 -26.59
N TRP A 829 7.03 15.45 -26.09
CA TRP A 829 5.71 16.03 -26.25
C TRP A 829 5.63 17.41 -25.60
N ALA A 830 6.14 17.55 -24.37
CA ALA A 830 6.14 18.83 -23.66
C ALA A 830 7.02 19.87 -24.36
N CYS A 831 8.19 19.45 -24.85
CA CYS A 831 9.09 20.33 -25.62
C CYS A 831 8.43 20.83 -26.91
N ASP A 832 7.69 19.96 -27.61
CA ASP A 832 6.94 20.31 -28.82
C ASP A 832 5.69 21.16 -28.48
N ARG A 833 5.04 20.92 -27.33
CA ARG A 833 3.83 21.65 -26.90
C ARG A 833 4.10 23.12 -26.53
N LEU A 834 5.35 23.44 -26.17
CA LEU A 834 5.79 24.83 -25.99
C LEU A 834 5.76 25.61 -27.31
N ASP A 835 5.93 24.96 -28.45
CA ASP A 835 5.92 25.60 -29.76
C ASP A 835 4.51 26.11 -30.12
N THR A 836 4.43 27.01 -31.08
CA THR A 836 3.13 27.48 -31.62
C THR A 836 2.30 26.31 -32.19
N PRO A 837 0.96 26.36 -32.16
CA PRO A 837 0.12 25.25 -32.63
C PRO A 837 0.37 24.83 -34.11
N ASP A 838 0.89 25.73 -34.94
CA ASP A 838 1.27 25.46 -36.32
C ASP A 838 2.75 25.05 -36.49
N GLY A 839 3.50 24.99 -35.38
CA GLY A 839 4.91 24.59 -35.33
C GLY A 839 5.85 25.55 -36.08
N THR A 840 5.40 26.79 -36.34
CA THR A 840 6.15 27.75 -37.15
C THR A 840 7.15 28.58 -36.34
N GLU A 841 6.90 28.74 -35.05
CA GLU A 841 7.74 29.48 -34.11
C GLU A 841 7.80 28.84 -32.72
N ASP A 842 9.00 28.76 -32.16
CA ASP A 842 9.25 28.32 -30.79
C ASP A 842 8.86 29.44 -29.80
N ARG A 843 8.36 29.09 -28.61
CA ARG A 843 8.02 30.07 -27.54
C ARG A 843 8.88 29.89 -26.29
N SER A 844 9.05 30.97 -25.54
CA SER A 844 9.63 30.89 -24.19
C SER A 844 8.69 30.14 -23.24
N GLY A 845 9.25 29.31 -22.37
CA GLY A 845 8.47 28.50 -21.45
C GLY A 845 9.32 27.59 -20.57
N ILE A 846 8.65 26.82 -19.71
CA ILE A 846 9.25 25.93 -18.73
C ILE A 846 8.59 24.55 -18.81
N VAL A 847 9.42 23.50 -18.83
CA VAL A 847 8.98 22.11 -18.63
C VAL A 847 9.58 21.58 -17.33
N ALA A 848 8.77 21.14 -16.39
CA ALA A 848 9.20 20.64 -15.08
C ALA A 848 8.59 19.26 -14.80
N PHE A 849 9.41 18.21 -14.80
CA PHE A 849 8.94 16.85 -14.54
C PHE A 849 9.72 16.15 -13.44
N VAL A 850 9.01 15.30 -12.71
CA VAL A 850 9.61 14.23 -11.90
C VAL A 850 9.58 12.92 -12.67
N HIS A 851 10.71 12.23 -12.75
CA HIS A 851 10.88 11.05 -13.60
C HIS A 851 12.00 10.13 -13.07
N PRO A 852 12.22 8.94 -13.66
CA PRO A 852 13.33 8.07 -13.30
C PRO A 852 14.69 8.76 -13.50
N ASN A 853 15.63 8.61 -12.55
CA ASN A 853 16.95 9.26 -12.59
C ASN A 853 17.90 8.77 -13.69
N SER A 854 17.45 7.82 -14.52
CA SER A 854 18.19 7.30 -15.68
C SER A 854 18.59 8.38 -16.69
N LEU A 855 17.90 9.53 -16.76
CA LEU A 855 18.24 10.60 -17.71
C LEU A 855 19.68 11.09 -17.53
N SER A 856 20.14 11.19 -16.28
CA SER A 856 21.44 11.76 -15.95
C SER A 856 22.62 10.87 -16.37
N ASN A 857 22.46 9.55 -16.42
CA ASN A 857 23.56 8.61 -16.58
C ASN A 857 23.34 7.49 -17.61
N ALA A 858 22.11 7.25 -18.10
CA ALA A 858 21.88 6.09 -18.98
C ALA A 858 22.54 6.32 -20.35
N PRO A 859 23.35 5.36 -20.86
CA PRO A 859 24.00 5.49 -22.17
C PRO A 859 23.00 5.59 -23.33
N SER A 860 21.82 4.97 -23.21
CA SER A 860 20.77 5.07 -24.23
C SER A 860 20.17 6.47 -24.35
N LEU A 861 20.36 7.36 -23.37
CA LEU A 861 19.77 8.70 -23.34
C LEU A 861 20.75 9.82 -23.71
N THR A 862 21.97 9.50 -24.14
CA THR A 862 22.97 10.49 -24.58
C THR A 862 22.42 11.46 -25.63
N GLY A 863 21.67 10.95 -26.62
CA GLY A 863 21.04 11.79 -27.65
C GLY A 863 20.01 12.77 -27.08
N MET A 864 19.24 12.33 -26.07
CA MET A 864 18.28 13.19 -25.36
C MET A 864 19.01 14.27 -24.56
N ARG A 865 20.06 13.92 -23.80
CA ARG A 865 20.88 14.90 -23.06
C ARG A 865 21.48 15.96 -23.98
N SER A 866 21.99 15.54 -25.15
CA SER A 866 22.55 16.43 -26.18
C SER A 866 21.48 17.39 -26.73
N VAL A 867 20.31 16.87 -27.13
CA VAL A 867 19.21 17.70 -27.66
C VAL A 867 18.68 18.68 -26.61
N LEU A 868 18.47 18.26 -25.37
CA LEU A 868 17.97 19.13 -24.31
C LEU A 868 18.94 20.28 -24.00
N ARG A 869 20.25 20.03 -24.03
CA ARG A 869 21.27 21.09 -23.88
C ARG A 869 21.27 22.07 -25.06
N GLY A 870 20.75 21.69 -26.22
CA GLY A 870 20.64 22.58 -27.38
C GLY A 870 19.31 23.35 -27.46
N GLU A 871 18.19 22.75 -27.05
CA GLU A 871 16.86 23.35 -27.17
C GLU A 871 16.49 24.33 -26.03
N PHE A 872 17.28 24.35 -24.96
CA PHE A 872 16.95 25.09 -23.73
C PHE A 872 18.07 26.05 -23.33
N SER A 873 17.72 27.10 -22.59
CA SER A 873 18.67 28.09 -22.07
C SER A 873 19.27 27.68 -20.73
N SER A 874 18.49 26.98 -19.89
CA SER A 874 18.95 26.48 -18.59
C SER A 874 18.26 25.17 -18.24
N ILE A 875 18.97 24.31 -17.53
CA ILE A 875 18.49 23.01 -17.05
C ILE A 875 18.84 22.92 -15.57
N TYR A 876 17.86 22.61 -14.72
CA TYR A 876 18.08 22.31 -13.32
C TYR A 876 17.72 20.85 -13.06
N VAL A 877 18.59 20.14 -12.36
CA VAL A 877 18.43 18.74 -12.02
C VAL A 877 18.59 18.54 -10.52
N VAL A 878 17.62 17.87 -9.91
CA VAL A 878 17.69 17.39 -8.53
C VAL A 878 17.55 15.87 -8.52
N ASN A 879 18.62 15.16 -8.17
CA ASN A 879 18.61 13.71 -8.05
C ASN A 879 18.32 13.28 -6.60
N LEU A 880 17.22 12.57 -6.40
CA LEU A 880 16.78 12.06 -5.11
C LEU A 880 17.24 10.61 -4.86
N LEU A 881 18.03 10.03 -5.76
CA LEU A 881 18.50 8.64 -5.68
C LEU A 881 17.34 7.65 -5.49
N GLY A 882 17.58 6.52 -4.83
CA GLY A 882 16.58 5.53 -4.45
C GLY A 882 16.38 4.41 -5.47
N ASP A 883 17.38 4.15 -6.33
CA ASP A 883 17.32 3.08 -7.31
C ASP A 883 17.48 1.68 -6.69
N ALA A 884 16.34 1.02 -6.48
CA ALA A 884 16.23 -0.35 -5.99
C ALA A 884 16.31 -1.42 -7.10
N MET A 885 16.66 -1.05 -8.32
CA MET A 885 17.12 -2.00 -9.35
C MET A 885 18.61 -2.35 -9.17
N LYS A 886 19.38 -1.48 -8.50
CA LYS A 886 20.77 -1.75 -8.11
C LYS A 886 20.85 -2.80 -7.00
N SER A 887 22.05 -3.30 -6.72
CA SER A 887 22.28 -4.32 -5.70
C SER A 887 23.55 -4.06 -4.89
N GLY A 888 23.70 -4.73 -3.74
CA GLY A 888 24.92 -4.65 -2.92
C GLY A 888 25.17 -3.27 -2.30
N ASP A 889 26.41 -2.80 -2.36
CA ASP A 889 26.82 -1.48 -1.86
C ASP A 889 26.16 -0.33 -2.62
N GLU A 890 25.95 -0.46 -3.93
CA GLU A 890 25.32 0.58 -4.75
C GLU A 890 23.89 0.85 -4.31
N TYR A 891 23.08 -0.20 -4.10
CA TYR A 891 21.73 -0.04 -3.54
C TYR A 891 21.76 0.62 -2.15
N ARG A 892 22.75 0.27 -1.31
CA ARG A 892 22.87 0.89 0.01
C ARG A 892 23.14 2.40 -0.09
N ARG A 893 23.95 2.85 -1.06
CA ARG A 893 24.23 4.27 -1.31
C ARG A 893 23.00 5.03 -1.79
N GLU A 894 22.17 4.40 -2.62
CA GLU A 894 20.92 5.00 -3.12
C GLU A 894 19.93 5.37 -2.01
N GLY A 895 19.97 4.66 -0.88
CA GLY A 895 19.04 4.88 0.25
C GLY A 895 17.61 4.44 -0.06
N ASP A 896 16.64 5.01 0.66
CA ASP A 896 15.23 4.59 0.52
C ASP A 896 14.61 5.05 -0.80
N LYS A 897 13.64 4.27 -1.30
CA LYS A 897 12.84 4.59 -2.48
C LYS A 897 11.90 5.78 -2.22
N VAL A 898 11.87 6.76 -3.11
CA VAL A 898 11.01 7.97 -2.98
C VAL A 898 9.52 7.64 -3.04
N PHE A 899 9.11 6.73 -3.93
CA PHE A 899 7.71 6.33 -4.11
C PHE A 899 7.35 5.00 -3.41
N GLY A 900 8.15 4.58 -2.42
CA GLY A 900 7.86 3.36 -1.65
C GLY A 900 7.71 2.11 -2.52
N GLN A 901 6.53 1.47 -2.51
CA GLN A 901 6.24 0.29 -3.35
C GLN A 901 5.76 0.66 -4.76
N GLY A 902 5.44 1.93 -5.03
CA GLY A 902 4.95 2.39 -6.33
C GLY A 902 6.01 2.39 -7.42
N SER A 903 7.30 2.52 -7.07
CA SER A 903 8.41 2.40 -8.03
C SER A 903 9.65 1.82 -7.38
N ARG A 904 10.48 1.15 -8.19
CA ARG A 904 11.83 0.69 -7.82
C ARG A 904 12.93 1.55 -8.45
N ASN A 905 12.60 2.44 -9.39
CA ASN A 905 13.58 3.28 -10.05
C ASN A 905 14.02 4.41 -9.10
N GLY A 906 15.27 4.87 -9.26
CA GLY A 906 15.70 6.12 -8.64
C GLY A 906 14.93 7.30 -9.24
N VAL A 907 14.83 8.41 -8.49
CA VAL A 907 13.95 9.53 -8.84
C VAL A 907 14.74 10.81 -9.02
N GLN A 908 14.37 11.57 -10.04
CA GLN A 908 14.96 12.85 -10.38
C GLN A 908 13.87 13.87 -10.75
N ILE A 909 14.11 15.12 -10.39
CA ILE A 909 13.34 16.28 -10.86
C ILE A 909 14.21 17.00 -11.90
N THR A 910 13.63 17.32 -13.06
CA THR A 910 14.29 18.12 -14.09
C THR A 910 13.41 19.28 -14.51
N ILE A 911 13.97 20.50 -14.47
CA ILE A 911 13.33 21.73 -14.88
C ILE A 911 14.11 22.30 -16.07
N LEU A 912 13.46 22.35 -17.23
CA LEU A 912 13.98 22.85 -18.49
C LEU A 912 13.40 24.24 -18.74
N VAL A 913 14.28 25.21 -18.99
CA VAL A 913 13.90 26.62 -19.22
C VAL A 913 14.28 26.99 -20.64
N ARG A 914 13.30 27.46 -21.42
CA ARG A 914 13.50 27.96 -22.78
C ARG A 914 13.32 29.47 -22.75
N ASN A 915 14.41 30.21 -22.88
CA ASN A 915 14.41 31.66 -22.96
C ASN A 915 14.98 32.11 -24.32
N ARG A 916 14.14 32.74 -25.16
CA ARG A 916 14.51 33.18 -26.52
C ARG A 916 15.45 34.38 -26.54
N ASP A 917 15.59 35.10 -25.44
CA ASP A 917 16.53 36.22 -25.35
C ASP A 917 17.99 35.75 -25.23
N ARG A 918 18.20 34.44 -25.04
CA ARG A 918 19.53 33.83 -25.00
C ARG A 918 20.04 33.48 -26.40
N ASP A 919 21.37 33.51 -26.56
CA ASP A 919 22.07 33.01 -27.73
C ASP A 919 21.70 31.53 -28.01
N PRO A 920 21.11 31.20 -29.18
CA PRO A 920 20.77 29.84 -29.55
C PRO A 920 21.99 28.95 -29.85
N ASP A 921 23.17 29.53 -30.08
CA ASP A 921 24.39 28.76 -30.34
C ASP A 921 25.09 28.32 -29.05
N GLU A 922 24.68 28.84 -27.88
CA GLU A 922 25.25 28.43 -26.60
C GLU A 922 24.48 27.24 -25.97
N PRO A 923 25.18 26.21 -25.48
CA PRO A 923 24.54 25.09 -24.79
C PRO A 923 23.95 25.54 -23.44
N ALA A 924 22.79 24.99 -23.07
CA ALA A 924 22.09 25.29 -21.82
C ALA A 924 23.02 25.17 -20.60
N ALA A 925 22.94 26.11 -19.66
CA ALA A 925 23.60 25.96 -18.36
C ALA A 925 22.91 24.85 -17.55
N LEU A 926 23.63 23.80 -17.17
CA LEU A 926 23.08 22.71 -16.34
C LEU A 926 23.53 22.87 -14.91
N ARG A 927 22.56 22.97 -14.02
CA ARG A 927 22.74 23.05 -12.57
C ARG A 927 22.24 21.77 -11.94
N TYR A 928 23.11 21.09 -11.21
CA TYR A 928 22.85 19.78 -10.63
C TYR A 928 22.98 19.81 -9.10
N ALA A 929 22.00 19.22 -8.42
CA ALA A 929 22.01 18.95 -7.00
C ALA A 929 21.61 17.49 -6.74
N GLU A 930 22.18 16.87 -5.72
CA GLU A 930 21.89 15.49 -5.35
C GLU A 930 21.76 15.36 -3.83
N VAL A 931 20.82 14.53 -3.40
CA VAL A 931 20.62 14.22 -1.98
C VAL A 931 21.78 13.36 -1.44
N PRO A 932 22.17 13.49 -0.17
CA PRO A 932 23.25 12.66 0.39
C PRO A 932 22.97 11.16 0.26
N GLU A 933 24.02 10.38 -0.01
CA GLU A 933 23.96 8.91 -0.01
C GLU A 933 23.43 8.37 1.33
N HIS A 934 22.82 7.18 1.30
CA HIS A 934 22.25 6.50 2.48
C HIS A 934 21.07 7.21 3.15
N SER A 935 20.48 8.22 2.51
CA SER A 935 19.32 8.94 3.05
C SER A 935 18.06 8.08 3.10
N SER A 936 17.35 8.13 4.24
CA SER A 936 15.99 7.62 4.37
C SER A 936 14.98 8.48 3.61
N LEU A 937 13.77 7.96 3.37
CA LEU A 937 12.73 8.71 2.66
C LEU A 937 12.45 10.06 3.32
N ARG A 938 12.33 10.07 4.66
CA ARG A 938 12.06 11.30 5.40
C ARG A 938 13.20 12.31 5.25
N GLN A 939 14.45 11.87 5.35
CA GLN A 939 15.61 12.73 5.15
C GLN A 939 15.68 13.31 3.74
N LYS A 940 15.27 12.55 2.71
CA LYS A 940 15.21 13.05 1.32
C LYS A 940 14.18 14.16 1.17
N LEU A 941 12.99 13.99 1.74
CA LEU A 941 11.91 14.99 1.71
C LEU A 941 12.26 16.24 2.53
N ASP A 942 12.87 16.05 3.71
CA ASP A 942 13.37 17.15 4.54
C ASP A 942 14.48 17.93 3.81
N TRP A 943 15.42 17.23 3.17
CA TRP A 943 16.47 17.87 2.37
C TRP A 943 15.90 18.67 1.20
N LEU A 944 14.84 18.19 0.56
CA LEU A 944 14.17 18.90 -0.53
C LEU A 944 13.40 20.13 -0.03
N ALA A 945 12.80 20.05 1.15
CA ALA A 945 12.19 21.20 1.82
C ALA A 945 13.25 22.26 2.19
N ASP A 946 14.40 21.82 2.72
CA ASP A 946 15.55 22.69 3.05
C ASP A 946 16.19 23.32 1.82
N LEU A 947 16.20 22.61 0.68
CA LEU A 947 16.66 23.14 -0.60
C LEU A 947 15.79 24.30 -1.08
N ASN A 948 14.51 24.31 -0.67
CA ASN A 948 13.48 25.30 -0.96
C ASN A 948 13.09 25.39 -2.45
N ASP A 949 14.01 25.84 -3.31
CA ASP A 949 13.86 25.96 -4.76
C ASP A 949 15.22 25.93 -5.50
N VAL A 950 15.22 26.16 -6.81
CA VAL A 950 16.43 26.13 -7.66
C VAL A 950 17.43 27.28 -7.48
N THR A 951 17.10 28.31 -6.69
CA THR A 951 18.00 29.43 -6.41
C THR A 951 19.02 29.12 -5.30
N SER A 952 18.92 27.95 -4.68
CA SER A 952 19.85 27.47 -3.66
C SER A 952 21.30 27.43 -4.15
N ASP A 953 22.22 27.75 -3.24
CA ASP A 953 23.68 27.64 -3.43
C ASP A 953 24.20 26.20 -3.49
N ARG A 954 23.35 25.20 -3.20
CA ARG A 954 23.69 23.77 -3.29
C ARG A 954 23.76 23.24 -4.72
N PHE A 955 23.28 23.99 -5.70
CA PHE A 955 23.39 23.61 -7.11
C PHE A 955 24.81 23.83 -7.64
N THR A 956 25.34 22.82 -8.33
CA THR A 956 26.64 22.88 -8.99
C THR A 956 26.46 22.93 -10.50
N GLU A 957 27.23 23.79 -11.18
CA GLU A 957 27.19 23.85 -12.63
C GLU A 957 28.00 22.70 -13.25
N VAL A 958 27.38 21.97 -14.16
CA VAL A 958 27.99 20.82 -14.85
C VAL A 958 28.55 21.26 -16.19
N PRO A 959 29.88 21.14 -16.41
CA PRO A 959 30.52 21.55 -17.65
C PRO A 959 30.04 20.70 -18.84
N VAL A 960 30.07 21.32 -20.02
CA VAL A 960 29.80 20.61 -21.28
C VAL A 960 30.98 19.70 -21.60
N ASN A 961 30.69 18.48 -22.03
CA ASN A 961 31.67 17.48 -22.46
C ASN A 961 31.20 16.82 -23.77
N GLU A 962 32.14 16.21 -24.51
CA GLU A 962 31.87 15.59 -25.81
C GLU A 962 30.95 14.36 -25.72
N ALA A 963 30.99 13.64 -24.60
CA ALA A 963 30.13 12.49 -24.33
C ALA A 963 28.69 12.87 -23.96
N HIS A 964 28.43 14.17 -23.71
CA HIS A 964 27.17 14.72 -23.22
C HIS A 964 26.68 14.10 -21.90
N ASP A 965 27.58 13.69 -21.01
CA ASP A 965 27.23 13.15 -19.70
C ASP A 965 26.95 14.25 -18.68
N TRP A 966 26.01 14.00 -17.76
CA TRP A 966 25.64 14.96 -16.72
C TRP A 966 26.27 14.64 -15.37
N VAL A 967 26.61 13.38 -15.14
CA VAL A 967 27.28 12.88 -13.93
C VAL A 967 28.38 11.90 -14.34
N ASN A 968 29.25 11.53 -13.40
CA ASN A 968 30.38 10.60 -13.64
C ASN A 968 31.30 11.03 -14.80
N LEU A 969 31.54 12.34 -14.91
CA LEU A 969 32.32 12.93 -16.00
C LEU A 969 33.69 12.27 -16.14
N THR A 970 34.05 11.96 -17.38
CA THR A 970 35.36 11.39 -17.72
C THR A 970 36.32 12.50 -18.14
N ASP A 971 37.62 12.28 -17.94
CA ASP A 971 38.68 13.23 -18.33
C ASP A 971 39.19 13.03 -19.76
N GLY A 972 38.54 12.16 -20.54
CA GLY A 972 38.90 11.83 -21.92
C GLY A 972 40.13 10.93 -22.08
N SER A 973 40.94 10.73 -21.02
CA SER A 973 42.19 9.97 -21.10
C SER A 973 42.01 8.49 -21.48
N PHE A 974 40.81 7.94 -21.25
CA PHE A 974 40.46 6.57 -21.62
C PHE A 974 40.39 6.36 -23.14
N ALA A 975 39.99 7.38 -23.91
CA ALA A 975 39.91 7.28 -25.37
C ALA A 975 41.29 7.18 -26.05
N GLU A 976 42.38 7.48 -25.32
CA GLU A 976 43.76 7.32 -25.77
C GLU A 976 44.25 5.86 -25.66
N LEU A 977 43.52 4.99 -24.97
CA LEU A 977 43.88 3.59 -24.76
C LEU A 977 43.57 2.73 -26.00
N LEU A 978 44.31 1.62 -26.16
CA LEU A 978 44.06 0.68 -27.26
C LEU A 978 42.79 -0.14 -26.99
N PRO A 979 41.80 -0.15 -27.90
CA PRO A 979 40.54 -0.81 -27.64
C PRO A 979 40.68 -2.33 -27.53
N VAL A 980 40.12 -2.94 -26.48
CA VAL A 980 40.07 -4.41 -26.39
C VAL A 980 39.20 -4.99 -27.50
N LEU A 981 38.09 -4.32 -27.81
CA LEU A 981 37.17 -4.71 -28.88
C LEU A 981 36.46 -3.47 -29.43
N GLU A 982 36.51 -3.27 -30.75
CA GLU A 982 35.72 -2.24 -31.41
C GLU A 982 34.33 -2.79 -31.81
N VAL A 983 33.26 -2.17 -31.31
CA VAL A 983 31.88 -2.63 -31.53
C VAL A 983 31.22 -1.77 -32.62
N GLY A 984 31.31 -2.20 -33.87
CA GLY A 984 30.77 -1.46 -35.03
C GLY A 984 30.97 -2.20 -36.36
N THR A 985 30.32 -1.74 -37.44
CA THR A 985 30.30 -2.39 -38.76
C THR A 985 31.70 -2.76 -39.28
N ARG A 986 31.98 -4.08 -39.42
CA ARG A 986 33.18 -4.65 -40.09
C ARG A 986 34.42 -3.76 -39.93
N SER A 987 34.93 -3.70 -38.71
CA SER A 987 36.20 -3.07 -38.39
C SER A 987 37.30 -3.58 -39.32
N SER A 988 38.16 -2.66 -39.74
CA SER A 988 39.45 -3.01 -40.32
C SER A 988 40.17 -3.89 -39.29
N PRO A 989 40.72 -5.06 -39.65
CA PRO A 989 41.27 -6.02 -38.69
C PRO A 989 42.46 -5.51 -37.85
N ASN A 990 42.82 -4.23 -37.93
CA ASN A 990 44.08 -3.67 -37.47
C ASN A 990 43.96 -2.63 -36.35
N GLU A 991 42.83 -2.51 -35.62
CA GLU A 991 42.66 -1.45 -34.62
C GLU A 991 42.25 -1.92 -33.20
N SER A 992 41.93 -3.21 -32.97
CA SER A 992 41.59 -3.76 -31.64
C SER A 992 42.38 -5.02 -31.26
N ILE A 993 42.44 -5.32 -29.96
CA ILE A 993 43.17 -6.50 -29.42
C ILE A 993 42.47 -7.81 -29.81
N VAL A 994 41.14 -7.84 -29.73
CA VAL A 994 40.30 -9.00 -30.07
C VAL A 994 39.52 -8.73 -31.35
N VAL A 995 39.41 -9.76 -32.20
CA VAL A 995 38.78 -9.67 -33.53
C VAL A 995 37.29 -9.98 -33.48
N ASP A 996 36.86 -10.94 -32.64
CA ASP A 996 35.45 -11.31 -32.53
C ASP A 996 34.96 -11.43 -31.06
N SER A 997 33.66 -11.20 -30.85
CA SER A 997 33.05 -11.36 -29.52
C SER A 997 31.61 -11.82 -29.62
N ALA A 998 31.13 -12.50 -28.59
CA ALA A 998 29.71 -12.78 -28.43
C ALA A 998 29.19 -12.29 -27.09
N LEU A 999 27.95 -11.80 -27.12
CA LEU A 999 27.11 -11.71 -25.94
C LEU A 999 26.76 -13.12 -25.44
N GLY A 1000 26.55 -13.26 -24.14
CA GLY A 1000 25.97 -14.48 -23.57
C GLY A 1000 24.61 -14.80 -24.21
N ALA A 1001 24.10 -16.01 -23.99
CA ALA A 1001 22.78 -16.38 -24.49
C ALA A 1001 21.67 -15.61 -23.74
N LYS A 1002 20.85 -14.84 -24.47
CA LYS A 1002 19.60 -14.22 -23.97
C LYS A 1002 18.39 -15.01 -24.47
N THR A 1003 17.61 -15.61 -23.56
CA THR A 1003 16.53 -16.54 -23.94
C THR A 1003 15.12 -15.94 -23.87
N ASN A 1004 14.89 -14.94 -23.01
CA ASN A 1004 13.58 -14.35 -22.69
C ASN A 1004 12.53 -15.34 -22.12
N CYS A 1005 12.91 -16.60 -21.88
CA CYS A 1005 12.03 -17.69 -21.46
C CYS A 1005 12.75 -18.72 -20.55
N ASP A 1006 13.67 -18.24 -19.70
CA ASP A 1006 14.58 -19.06 -18.88
C ASP A 1006 13.91 -20.22 -18.14
N ILE A 1007 12.70 -20.01 -17.62
CA ILE A 1007 11.95 -21.02 -16.86
C ILE A 1007 11.70 -22.33 -17.65
N TYR A 1008 11.63 -22.26 -18.98
CA TYR A 1008 11.41 -23.43 -19.84
C TYR A 1008 12.72 -24.01 -20.37
N VAL A 1009 13.65 -23.15 -20.78
CA VAL A 1009 14.86 -23.57 -21.50
C VAL A 1009 16.05 -23.82 -20.59
N TYR A 1010 15.98 -23.45 -19.31
CA TYR A 1010 16.99 -23.79 -18.28
C TYR A 1010 16.45 -24.74 -17.21
N SER A 1011 17.32 -25.60 -16.69
CA SER A 1011 17.03 -26.43 -15.51
C SER A 1011 18.29 -26.95 -14.82
N PHE A 1012 18.24 -27.14 -13.49
CA PHE A 1012 19.29 -27.89 -12.76
C PHE A 1012 19.27 -29.37 -13.12
N SER A 1013 18.08 -29.91 -13.42
CA SER A 1013 17.89 -31.31 -13.78
C SER A 1013 17.68 -31.45 -15.29
N ARG A 1014 18.55 -32.24 -15.94
CA ARG A 1014 18.41 -32.61 -17.35
C ARG A 1014 17.04 -33.23 -17.64
N ALA A 1015 16.57 -34.13 -16.77
CA ALA A 1015 15.26 -34.77 -16.94
C ALA A 1015 14.10 -33.75 -16.88
N SER A 1016 14.19 -32.76 -15.98
CA SER A 1016 13.19 -31.69 -15.91
C SER A 1016 13.24 -30.79 -17.15
N LEU A 1017 14.43 -30.51 -17.71
CA LEU A 1017 14.55 -29.77 -18.97
C LEU A 1017 13.89 -30.50 -20.13
N VAL A 1018 14.14 -31.81 -20.26
CA VAL A 1018 13.51 -32.65 -21.30
C VAL A 1018 11.98 -32.57 -21.21
N ALA A 1019 11.42 -32.71 -20.00
CA ALA A 1019 9.98 -32.64 -19.78
C ALA A 1019 9.40 -31.27 -20.17
N LYS A 1020 10.03 -30.18 -19.72
CA LYS A 1020 9.63 -28.80 -20.04
C LYS A 1020 9.68 -28.52 -21.54
N MET A 1021 10.76 -28.91 -22.20
CA MET A 1021 10.93 -28.68 -23.64
C MET A 1021 9.95 -29.51 -24.47
N THR A 1022 9.67 -30.75 -24.05
CA THR A 1022 8.65 -31.58 -24.71
C THR A 1022 7.26 -30.93 -24.63
N ALA A 1023 6.90 -30.39 -23.46
CA ALA A 1023 5.63 -29.69 -23.27
C ALA A 1023 5.56 -28.41 -24.12
N LEU A 1024 6.60 -27.58 -24.10
CA LEU A 1024 6.69 -26.33 -24.88
C LEU A 1024 6.59 -26.60 -26.38
N ILE A 1025 7.37 -27.55 -26.90
CA ILE A 1025 7.34 -27.92 -28.33
C ILE A 1025 5.97 -28.50 -28.70
N GLY A 1026 5.36 -29.29 -27.81
CA GLY A 1026 4.01 -29.79 -27.99
C GLY A 1026 2.96 -28.68 -28.10
N ALA A 1027 3.05 -27.64 -27.27
CA ALA A 1027 2.18 -26.47 -27.34
C ALA A 1027 2.41 -25.67 -28.63
N TYR A 1028 3.67 -25.46 -29.02
CA TYR A 1028 4.04 -24.80 -30.28
C TYR A 1028 3.45 -25.52 -31.51
N GLU A 1029 3.59 -26.84 -31.59
CA GLU A 1029 3.08 -27.62 -32.72
C GLU A 1029 1.53 -27.66 -32.76
N ARG A 1030 0.84 -27.57 -31.61
CA ARG A 1030 -0.62 -27.39 -31.58
C ARG A 1030 -1.04 -26.07 -32.22
N ALA A 1031 -0.37 -24.97 -31.86
CA ALA A 1031 -0.61 -23.66 -32.45
C ALA A 1031 -0.31 -23.65 -33.96
N ARG A 1032 0.78 -24.30 -34.40
CA ARG A 1032 1.14 -24.41 -35.82
C ARG A 1032 0.05 -25.13 -36.62
N ARG A 1033 -0.45 -26.25 -36.10
CA ARG A 1033 -1.57 -27.00 -36.71
C ARG A 1033 -2.89 -26.23 -36.68
N ALA A 1034 -3.12 -25.35 -35.70
CA ALA A 1034 -4.29 -24.47 -35.69
C ALA A 1034 -4.24 -23.45 -36.84
N ILE A 1035 -3.07 -22.84 -37.08
CA ILE A 1035 -2.85 -21.93 -38.21
C ILE A 1035 -2.99 -22.66 -39.55
N GLU A 1036 -2.43 -23.86 -39.68
CA GLU A 1036 -2.63 -24.71 -40.88
C GLU A 1036 -4.12 -25.01 -41.16
N ARG A 1037 -4.96 -25.03 -40.11
CA ARG A 1037 -6.41 -25.23 -40.19
C ARG A 1037 -7.21 -23.93 -40.35
N GLY A 1038 -6.53 -22.79 -40.51
CA GLY A 1038 -7.15 -21.49 -40.79
C GLY A 1038 -7.30 -20.54 -39.60
N ALA A 1039 -6.72 -20.84 -38.44
CA ALA A 1039 -6.67 -19.88 -37.32
C ALA A 1039 -5.72 -18.71 -37.64
N SER A 1040 -6.01 -17.51 -37.13
CA SER A 1040 -5.07 -16.39 -37.19
C SER A 1040 -3.88 -16.60 -36.24
N LEU A 1041 -2.79 -15.85 -36.46
CA LEU A 1041 -1.60 -15.92 -35.60
C LEU A 1041 -1.94 -15.49 -34.17
N GLU A 1042 -2.80 -14.49 -34.03
CA GLU A 1042 -3.26 -13.94 -32.75
C GLU A 1042 -4.07 -14.98 -31.99
N ALA A 1043 -5.05 -15.62 -32.64
CA ALA A 1043 -5.88 -16.67 -32.05
C ALA A 1043 -5.06 -17.92 -31.67
N ALA A 1044 -4.03 -18.25 -32.44
CA ALA A 1044 -3.16 -19.40 -32.17
C ALA A 1044 -2.07 -19.12 -31.12
N THR A 1045 -1.84 -17.86 -30.74
CA THR A 1045 -0.80 -17.44 -29.80
C THR A 1045 -1.34 -16.74 -28.55
N VAL A 1046 -2.62 -16.96 -28.24
CA VAL A 1046 -3.20 -16.57 -26.94
C VAL A 1046 -2.45 -17.32 -25.82
N ASN A 1047 -2.00 -16.60 -24.80
CA ASN A 1047 -1.17 -17.12 -23.70
C ASN A 1047 -2.03 -17.77 -22.59
N ASP A 1048 -3.00 -18.62 -22.94
CA ASP A 1048 -3.86 -19.27 -21.93
C ASP A 1048 -3.13 -20.39 -21.15
N GLU A 1049 -2.02 -20.90 -21.69
CA GLU A 1049 -1.18 -21.94 -21.08
C GLU A 1049 0.20 -21.42 -20.64
N LEU A 1050 0.27 -20.34 -19.85
CA LEU A 1050 1.56 -19.79 -19.37
C LEU A 1050 2.41 -20.81 -18.59
N GLU A 1051 1.83 -21.88 -18.05
CA GLU A 1051 2.61 -22.96 -17.43
C GLU A 1051 3.41 -23.81 -18.45
N THR A 1052 3.01 -23.82 -19.72
CA THR A 1052 3.58 -24.69 -20.76
C THR A 1052 4.40 -23.94 -21.81
N ILE A 1053 3.97 -22.74 -22.23
CA ILE A 1053 4.66 -21.94 -23.24
C ILE A 1053 4.55 -20.45 -22.95
N LYS A 1054 5.66 -19.74 -23.17
CA LYS A 1054 5.71 -18.28 -23.25
C LYS A 1054 6.05 -17.88 -24.68
N TRP A 1055 5.11 -17.27 -25.39
CA TRP A 1055 5.34 -16.83 -26.76
C TRP A 1055 6.36 -15.69 -26.83
N THR A 1056 7.55 -15.97 -27.37
CA THR A 1056 8.57 -14.96 -27.68
C THR A 1056 8.46 -14.50 -29.14
N HIS A 1057 9.03 -13.33 -29.46
CA HIS A 1057 9.11 -12.86 -30.85
C HIS A 1057 9.76 -13.91 -31.79
N THR A 1058 10.77 -14.66 -31.31
CA THR A 1058 11.40 -15.75 -32.07
C THR A 1058 10.42 -16.88 -32.36
N LEU A 1059 9.68 -17.35 -31.34
CA LEU A 1059 8.68 -18.41 -31.50
C LEU A 1059 7.54 -17.97 -32.42
N LYS A 1060 7.00 -16.76 -32.26
CA LYS A 1060 5.97 -16.20 -33.14
C LYS A 1060 6.46 -16.09 -34.58
N ASN A 1061 7.72 -15.72 -34.80
CA ASN A 1061 8.32 -15.67 -36.14
C ASN A 1061 8.54 -17.06 -36.76
N SER A 1062 8.98 -18.04 -35.97
CA SER A 1062 9.08 -19.43 -36.43
C SER A 1062 7.71 -19.96 -36.85
N LEU A 1063 6.68 -19.63 -36.07
CA LEU A 1063 5.29 -19.99 -36.33
C LEU A 1063 4.75 -19.34 -37.61
N LYS A 1064 4.99 -18.02 -37.77
CA LYS A 1064 4.65 -17.26 -38.98
C LYS A 1064 5.32 -17.82 -40.25
N LYS A 1065 6.53 -18.38 -40.11
CA LYS A 1065 7.27 -19.04 -41.19
C LYS A 1065 6.87 -20.51 -41.39
N GLY A 1066 5.96 -21.05 -40.58
CA GLY A 1066 5.51 -22.43 -40.65
C GLY A 1066 6.58 -23.47 -40.27
N LEU A 1067 7.60 -23.07 -39.52
CA LEU A 1067 8.71 -23.96 -39.17
C LEU A 1067 8.25 -25.02 -38.15
N ALA A 1068 8.41 -26.29 -38.48
CA ALA A 1068 8.22 -27.38 -37.54
C ALA A 1068 9.40 -27.45 -36.54
N ILE A 1069 9.09 -27.75 -35.28
CA ILE A 1069 10.06 -27.96 -34.21
C ILE A 1069 9.89 -29.36 -33.66
N GLU A 1070 10.98 -30.13 -33.68
CA GLU A 1070 11.05 -31.46 -33.06
C GLU A 1070 12.07 -31.41 -31.93
N PHE A 1071 11.78 -32.17 -30.87
CA PHE A 1071 12.68 -32.27 -29.73
C PHE A 1071 13.94 -33.06 -30.11
N ASP A 1072 15.11 -32.49 -29.87
CA ASP A 1072 16.41 -33.09 -30.14
C ASP A 1072 17.32 -32.98 -28.92
N GLU A 1073 17.61 -34.11 -28.28
CA GLU A 1073 18.46 -34.16 -27.09
C GLU A 1073 19.88 -33.62 -27.32
N ARG A 1074 20.36 -33.58 -28.56
CA ARG A 1074 21.69 -33.04 -28.91
C ARG A 1074 21.76 -31.52 -28.72
N GLN A 1075 20.62 -30.84 -28.61
CA GLN A 1075 20.54 -29.41 -28.32
C GLN A 1075 20.68 -29.09 -26.83
N ILE A 1076 20.74 -30.11 -25.95
CA ILE A 1076 20.93 -29.91 -24.50
C ILE A 1076 22.41 -29.75 -24.18
N ARG A 1077 22.76 -28.70 -23.43
CA ARG A 1077 24.14 -28.44 -22.98
C ARG A 1077 24.21 -27.91 -21.56
N GLU A 1078 25.33 -28.18 -20.88
CA GLU A 1078 25.64 -27.53 -19.61
C GLU A 1078 26.23 -26.14 -19.88
N VAL A 1079 25.68 -25.12 -19.24
CA VAL A 1079 26.16 -23.74 -19.32
C VAL A 1079 26.29 -23.10 -17.94
N LEU A 1080 27.10 -22.05 -17.84
CA LEU A 1080 27.23 -21.28 -16.61
C LEU A 1080 26.12 -20.23 -16.59
N TYR A 1081 25.07 -20.47 -15.80
CA TYR A 1081 23.87 -19.60 -15.75
C TYR A 1081 24.10 -18.34 -14.90
N ARG A 1082 24.71 -18.50 -13.73
CA ARG A 1082 25.18 -17.43 -12.84
C ARG A 1082 26.64 -17.72 -12.45
N PRO A 1083 27.39 -16.77 -11.86
CA PRO A 1083 28.74 -17.05 -11.39
C PRO A 1083 28.75 -18.31 -10.52
N PHE A 1084 29.59 -19.27 -10.91
CA PHE A 1084 29.76 -20.56 -10.23
C PHE A 1084 28.50 -21.46 -10.18
N THR A 1085 27.46 -21.16 -10.94
CA THR A 1085 26.20 -21.93 -10.96
C THR A 1085 25.93 -22.48 -12.35
N LYS A 1086 25.98 -23.81 -12.49
CA LYS A 1086 25.75 -24.50 -13.76
C LYS A 1086 24.30 -24.98 -13.90
N LEU A 1087 23.74 -24.83 -15.11
CA LEU A 1087 22.43 -25.35 -15.50
C LEU A 1087 22.51 -26.04 -16.86
N TRP A 1088 21.52 -26.88 -17.16
CA TRP A 1088 21.26 -27.38 -18.49
C TRP A 1088 20.44 -26.36 -19.29
N LEU A 1089 20.84 -26.09 -20.52
CA LEU A 1089 20.16 -25.25 -21.52
C LEU A 1089 19.71 -26.10 -22.71
N TYR A 1090 18.51 -25.84 -23.24
CA TYR A 1090 18.09 -26.36 -24.55
C TYR A 1090 18.28 -25.27 -25.62
N GLU A 1091 19.24 -25.45 -26.52
CA GLU A 1091 19.70 -24.41 -27.45
C GLU A 1091 19.22 -24.64 -28.88
N ASP A 1092 18.00 -24.19 -29.20
CA ASP A 1092 17.47 -24.24 -30.57
C ASP A 1092 17.23 -22.82 -31.11
N HIS A 1093 17.80 -22.50 -32.29
CA HIS A 1093 17.68 -21.19 -32.92
C HIS A 1093 16.25 -20.83 -33.39
N ARG A 1094 15.35 -21.82 -33.46
CA ARG A 1094 13.92 -21.62 -33.73
C ARG A 1094 13.17 -21.14 -32.48
N ILE A 1095 13.77 -21.35 -31.30
CA ILE A 1095 13.25 -20.97 -29.98
C ILE A 1095 14.01 -19.73 -29.45
N LEU A 1096 15.33 -19.66 -29.66
CA LEU A 1096 16.24 -18.65 -29.12
C LEU A 1096 16.84 -17.77 -30.22
N SER A 1097 16.74 -16.44 -30.11
CA SER A 1097 17.21 -15.50 -31.15
C SER A 1097 18.75 -15.42 -31.26
N GLN A 1098 19.48 -15.59 -30.16
CA GLN A 1098 20.93 -15.40 -30.10
C GLN A 1098 21.77 -16.69 -30.22
N ALA A 1099 21.14 -17.86 -30.44
CA ALA A 1099 21.86 -19.12 -30.56
C ALA A 1099 22.88 -19.15 -31.72
N LYS A 1100 22.67 -18.35 -32.79
CA LYS A 1100 23.54 -18.37 -33.99
C LYS A 1100 24.93 -17.76 -33.79
N ALA A 1101 25.05 -16.60 -33.15
CA ALA A 1101 26.34 -15.90 -33.00
C ALA A 1101 27.26 -16.65 -32.02
N THR A 1102 26.70 -17.09 -30.89
CA THR A 1102 27.47 -17.74 -29.83
C THR A 1102 27.84 -19.20 -30.22
N SER A 1103 27.13 -19.83 -31.18
CA SER A 1103 27.48 -21.16 -31.71
C SER A 1103 28.73 -21.17 -32.59
N ALA A 1104 29.15 -20.01 -33.12
CA ALA A 1104 30.40 -19.89 -33.87
C ALA A 1104 31.65 -19.96 -32.95
N LEU A 1105 31.52 -19.47 -31.70
CA LEU A 1105 32.56 -19.58 -30.66
C LEU A 1105 32.54 -20.93 -29.93
N PHE A 1106 31.38 -21.58 -29.86
CA PHE A 1106 31.19 -22.87 -29.16
C PHE A 1106 30.37 -23.86 -30.00
N PRO A 1107 30.95 -24.46 -31.06
CA PRO A 1107 30.24 -25.40 -31.94
C PRO A 1107 29.71 -26.64 -31.21
N LEU A 1108 28.72 -27.33 -31.82
CA LEU A 1108 28.25 -28.65 -31.34
C LEU A 1108 29.38 -29.66 -31.54
N PRO A 1109 29.69 -30.54 -30.58
CA PRO A 1109 30.64 -31.62 -30.80
C PRO A 1109 30.09 -32.57 -31.88
N ASP A 1110 30.90 -32.86 -32.91
CA ASP A 1110 30.63 -33.97 -33.81
C ASP A 1110 30.80 -35.29 -33.05
N SER A 1111 29.92 -36.25 -33.30
CA SER A 1111 29.86 -37.58 -32.64
C SER A 1111 31.15 -38.41 -32.73
N ALA A 1112 32.13 -37.98 -33.53
CA ALA A 1112 33.45 -38.62 -33.63
C ALA A 1112 34.43 -38.20 -32.52
N MET A 1113 34.21 -37.09 -31.83
CA MET A 1113 35.19 -36.51 -30.89
C MET A 1113 35.04 -36.97 -29.42
N GLU A 1114 33.95 -37.66 -29.06
CA GLU A 1114 33.76 -38.18 -27.70
C GLU A 1114 34.68 -39.37 -27.37
N ALA A 1115 35.28 -40.03 -28.36
CA ALA A 1115 36.16 -41.16 -28.13
C ALA A 1115 37.55 -40.78 -27.58
N GLU A 1116 38.10 -39.59 -27.89
CA GLU A 1116 39.45 -39.19 -27.46
C GLU A 1116 39.48 -38.37 -26.16
N ALA A 1117 38.37 -37.74 -25.76
CA ALA A 1117 38.32 -36.90 -24.56
C ALA A 1117 38.27 -37.71 -23.25
N SER A 1118 37.84 -38.97 -23.29
CA SER A 1118 37.70 -39.82 -22.11
C SER A 1118 39.04 -40.31 -21.52
N GLU A 1119 40.15 -40.23 -22.25
CA GLU A 1119 41.46 -40.73 -21.78
C GLU A 1119 42.33 -39.68 -21.04
N ARG A 1120 41.94 -38.39 -21.03
CA ARG A 1120 42.76 -37.32 -20.40
C ARG A 1120 42.24 -36.77 -19.07
N ALA A 1121 41.14 -37.29 -18.53
CA ALA A 1121 40.48 -36.74 -17.34
C ALA A 1121 41.05 -37.25 -15.99
N SER A 1122 42.31 -37.64 -15.93
CA SER A 1122 42.98 -38.06 -14.68
C SER A 1122 44.21 -37.20 -14.38
N GLN A 1123 44.00 -35.93 -14.04
CA GLN A 1123 44.91 -35.09 -13.24
C GLN A 1123 44.15 -33.87 -12.68
N PRO A 1124 44.25 -33.54 -11.38
CA PRO A 1124 43.56 -32.40 -10.81
C PRO A 1124 44.39 -31.12 -11.02
N ALA A 1125 43.88 -30.17 -11.82
CA ALA A 1125 44.43 -28.83 -11.91
C ALA A 1125 43.63 -27.87 -11.01
N SER A 1126 44.27 -27.40 -9.95
CA SER A 1126 43.80 -26.33 -9.07
C SER A 1126 44.03 -24.97 -9.74
N GLN A 1127 43.06 -24.48 -10.52
CA GLN A 1127 42.74 -23.07 -10.81
C GLN A 1127 41.73 -22.99 -11.97
N PRO A 1128 40.65 -22.18 -11.87
CA PRO A 1128 39.62 -22.17 -12.92
C PRO A 1128 39.97 -21.18 -14.04
N SER A 1129 40.42 -21.71 -15.19
CA SER A 1129 40.10 -21.09 -16.47
C SER A 1129 38.70 -21.59 -16.88
N ALA A 1130 37.77 -20.70 -17.18
CA ALA A 1130 36.40 -21.10 -17.51
C ALA A 1130 36.35 -21.73 -18.91
N SER A 1131 36.41 -23.06 -18.98
CA SER A 1131 36.29 -23.85 -20.22
C SER A 1131 34.86 -23.95 -20.78
N GLN A 1132 33.86 -23.32 -20.14
CA GLN A 1132 32.43 -23.45 -20.45
C GLN A 1132 31.77 -22.13 -20.89
N ARG A 1133 30.60 -22.20 -21.54
CA ARG A 1133 29.90 -21.08 -22.21
C ARG A 1133 29.05 -20.24 -21.23
N PRO A 1134 29.12 -18.89 -21.32
CA PRO A 1134 28.38 -17.99 -20.42
C PRO A 1134 26.98 -17.57 -20.93
N THR A 1135 26.12 -17.13 -20.02
CA THR A 1135 24.81 -16.51 -20.28
C THR A 1135 24.87 -14.99 -20.04
N THR A 1136 23.91 -14.21 -20.57
CA THR A 1136 23.90 -12.74 -20.34
C THR A 1136 23.67 -12.36 -18.88
N GLU A 1137 23.14 -13.27 -18.06
CA GLU A 1137 22.75 -13.00 -16.69
C GLU A 1137 23.88 -13.22 -15.66
N GLN A 1138 25.12 -13.41 -16.10
CA GLN A 1138 26.25 -13.62 -15.17
C GLN A 1138 26.62 -12.39 -14.33
N SER A 1139 26.24 -11.19 -14.76
CA SER A 1139 26.37 -9.93 -14.00
C SER A 1139 25.11 -9.06 -14.14
N SER A 1140 25.08 -7.93 -13.43
CA SER A 1140 24.02 -6.91 -13.54
C SER A 1140 23.98 -6.21 -14.91
N GLU A 1141 25.03 -6.34 -15.72
CA GLU A 1141 25.16 -5.78 -17.07
C GLU A 1141 25.29 -6.88 -18.13
N PRO A 1142 25.04 -6.61 -19.43
CA PRO A 1142 25.15 -7.61 -20.49
C PRO A 1142 26.57 -8.20 -20.59
N TRP A 1143 26.73 -9.44 -20.13
CA TRP A 1143 28.03 -10.12 -20.17
C TRP A 1143 28.48 -10.41 -21.61
N ARG A 1144 29.69 -9.99 -21.96
CA ARG A 1144 30.38 -10.26 -23.24
C ARG A 1144 31.65 -11.06 -22.99
N ARG A 1145 31.98 -11.96 -23.92
CA ARG A 1145 33.22 -12.75 -23.87
C ARG A 1145 34.02 -12.58 -25.15
N THR A 1146 35.32 -12.40 -24.98
CA THR A 1146 36.35 -12.48 -26.02
C THR A 1146 36.82 -13.94 -26.12
N GLY A 1147 36.89 -14.47 -27.35
CA GLY A 1147 37.39 -15.82 -27.59
C GLY A 1147 38.92 -15.83 -27.52
N SER A 1148 39.53 -16.96 -27.16
CA SER A 1148 40.94 -17.22 -27.52
C SER A 1148 41.06 -17.91 -28.88
N TRP A 1149 39.94 -18.44 -29.39
CA TRP A 1149 39.84 -19.18 -30.65
C TRP A 1149 38.46 -18.97 -31.28
N THR A 1150 38.41 -18.82 -32.60
CA THR A 1150 37.18 -18.84 -33.42
C THR A 1150 37.17 -20.08 -34.32
N SER A 1151 35.99 -20.55 -34.74
CA SER A 1151 35.87 -21.70 -35.65
C SER A 1151 35.51 -21.26 -37.07
N ALA A 1152 36.21 -21.79 -38.07
CA ALA A 1152 35.92 -21.56 -39.48
C ALA A 1152 35.74 -22.89 -40.23
N PRO A 1153 34.79 -22.99 -41.18
CA PRO A 1153 34.62 -24.19 -41.99
C PRO A 1153 35.85 -24.40 -42.89
N SER A 1154 36.47 -25.59 -42.84
CA SER A 1154 37.57 -25.92 -43.74
C SER A 1154 37.04 -26.39 -45.11
N ALA A 1155 37.72 -26.00 -46.20
CA ALA A 1155 37.34 -26.44 -47.55
C ALA A 1155 37.58 -27.95 -47.72
N PRO A 1156 36.67 -28.71 -48.34
CA PRO A 1156 36.80 -30.17 -48.42
C PRO A 1156 38.00 -30.59 -49.28
N ILE A 1157 38.92 -31.38 -48.70
CA ILE A 1157 40.06 -31.96 -49.41
C ILE A 1157 39.61 -33.24 -50.13
N SER A 1158 39.50 -33.21 -51.46
CA SER A 1158 39.28 -34.44 -52.24
C SER A 1158 40.61 -35.19 -52.44
N ARG A 1159 40.81 -36.34 -51.79
CA ARG A 1159 41.88 -37.29 -52.16
C ARG A 1159 41.44 -38.10 -53.39
N ARG A 1160 42.12 -37.93 -54.52
CA ARG A 1160 42.02 -38.87 -55.67
C ARG A 1160 42.85 -40.12 -55.36
N GLY A 1161 42.20 -41.28 -55.29
CA GLY A 1161 42.80 -42.61 -55.24
C GLY A 1161 41.84 -43.61 -55.89
N SER A 1162 42.37 -44.45 -56.76
CA SER A 1162 41.68 -45.30 -57.75
C SER A 1162 40.58 -46.23 -57.22
N SER A 1163 39.54 -46.38 -58.05
CA SER A 1163 38.43 -47.33 -58.00
C SER A 1163 38.79 -48.77 -57.62
N HIS A 1164 38.03 -49.37 -56.71
CA HIS A 1164 37.27 -50.64 -56.86
C HIS A 1164 36.31 -50.83 -55.68
N GLY A 1165 35.02 -51.05 -55.95
CA GLY A 1165 34.01 -51.55 -55.01
C GLY A 1165 33.33 -50.50 -54.13
N GLY A 1166 32.00 -50.47 -54.15
CA GLY A 1166 31.17 -49.37 -53.65
C GLY A 1166 30.92 -49.34 -52.15
N ASP A 1167 30.70 -48.12 -51.63
CA ASP A 1167 29.67 -47.78 -50.64
C ASP A 1167 29.58 -46.24 -50.50
N HIS A 1168 28.42 -45.75 -50.06
CA HIS A 1168 28.08 -44.32 -49.91
C HIS A 1168 29.10 -43.55 -49.05
N ALA A 1169 29.73 -42.52 -49.62
CA ALA A 1169 30.58 -41.59 -48.88
C ALA A 1169 29.73 -40.46 -48.24
N GLU A 1170 29.59 -40.48 -46.91
CA GLU A 1170 29.19 -39.29 -46.13
C GLU A 1170 30.30 -38.23 -46.20
N ARG A 1171 29.94 -36.98 -46.53
CA ARG A 1171 30.84 -35.83 -46.46
C ARG A 1171 30.72 -35.18 -45.08
N SER A 1172 31.72 -35.35 -44.22
CA SER A 1172 31.87 -34.54 -43.00
C SER A 1172 32.54 -33.20 -43.33
N VAL A 1173 32.08 -32.11 -42.71
CA VAL A 1173 32.69 -30.77 -42.78
C VAL A 1173 33.44 -30.54 -41.47
N GLU A 1174 34.77 -30.63 -41.49
CA GLU A 1174 35.59 -30.34 -40.31
C GLU A 1174 35.69 -28.83 -40.07
N HIS A 1175 35.47 -28.42 -38.82
CA HIS A 1175 35.64 -27.03 -38.36
C HIS A 1175 37.04 -26.86 -37.77
N GLY A 1176 37.87 -26.01 -38.37
CA GLY A 1176 39.22 -25.70 -37.86
C GLY A 1176 39.17 -24.58 -36.80
N ARG A 1177 40.00 -24.69 -35.75
CA ARG A 1177 40.18 -23.60 -34.76
C ARG A 1177 41.23 -22.60 -35.26
N VAL A 1178 40.91 -21.31 -35.24
CA VAL A 1178 41.81 -20.19 -35.56
C VAL A 1178 42.00 -19.35 -34.30
N ARG A 1179 43.22 -18.84 -34.04
CA ARG A 1179 43.45 -17.95 -32.88
C ARG A 1179 42.74 -16.62 -33.08
N ASP A 1180 42.10 -16.14 -32.03
CA ASP A 1180 41.30 -14.92 -32.02
C ASP A 1180 42.13 -13.72 -31.52
N ALA A 1181 43.27 -13.46 -32.18
CA ALA A 1181 44.17 -12.35 -31.85
C ALA A 1181 44.74 -11.74 -33.14
N CYS A 1182 44.82 -10.43 -33.21
CA CYS A 1182 45.40 -9.76 -34.38
C CYS A 1182 46.95 -9.86 -34.37
N ASP A 1183 47.52 -10.61 -35.32
CA ASP A 1183 48.96 -10.90 -35.39
C ASP A 1183 49.83 -9.65 -35.71
N GLU A 1184 49.26 -8.58 -36.28
CA GLU A 1184 50.00 -7.37 -36.67
C GLU A 1184 50.32 -6.42 -35.49
N MET A 1185 49.75 -6.63 -34.30
CA MET A 1185 49.88 -5.73 -33.14
C MET A 1185 50.85 -6.17 -32.03
N ALA A 1186 51.63 -7.24 -32.22
CA ALA A 1186 52.74 -7.58 -31.32
C ALA A 1186 53.81 -6.45 -31.31
N PRO A 1187 54.46 -6.15 -30.17
CA PRO A 1187 55.14 -4.87 -29.96
C PRO A 1187 56.18 -4.55 -31.05
N ARG A 1188 55.94 -3.45 -31.78
CA ARG A 1188 56.95 -2.79 -32.60
C ARG A 1188 57.93 -2.03 -31.70
N SER A 1189 58.93 -2.72 -31.14
CA SER A 1189 60.21 -2.08 -30.77
C SER A 1189 61.33 -3.07 -30.40
N ALA A 1190 62.48 -2.85 -31.05
CA ALA A 1190 63.86 -3.24 -30.76
C ALA A 1190 64.45 -4.52 -31.42
N PRO A 1191 65.57 -4.37 -32.19
CA PRO A 1191 66.31 -5.49 -32.77
C PRO A 1191 67.31 -6.09 -31.75
N HIS A 1192 67.58 -7.38 -31.91
CA HIS A 1192 68.56 -8.19 -31.16
C HIS A 1192 68.21 -8.56 -29.71
N GLY A 1193 68.02 -9.87 -29.51
CA GLY A 1193 68.00 -10.52 -28.20
C GLY A 1193 66.96 -11.62 -28.16
N SER A 1194 67.37 -12.85 -27.92
CA SER A 1194 66.51 -14.00 -27.67
C SER A 1194 65.55 -13.71 -26.50
N GLY A 1195 64.33 -13.26 -26.81
CA GLY A 1195 63.25 -13.05 -25.85
C GLY A 1195 62.48 -14.35 -25.55
N PRO A 1196 61.89 -14.49 -24.35
CA PRO A 1196 61.09 -15.65 -23.97
C PRO A 1196 59.80 -15.71 -24.81
N ALA A 1197 59.16 -16.89 -24.83
CA ALA A 1197 57.93 -17.17 -25.57
C ALA A 1197 56.88 -16.07 -25.38
N LYS A 1198 56.22 -15.66 -26.49
CA LYS A 1198 55.07 -14.72 -26.49
C LYS A 1198 54.10 -15.10 -25.36
N PRO A 1199 53.79 -14.20 -24.40
CA PRO A 1199 52.81 -14.49 -23.37
C PRO A 1199 51.43 -14.74 -24.00
N ASP A 1200 50.64 -15.60 -23.37
CA ASP A 1200 49.28 -15.91 -23.78
C ASP A 1200 48.41 -14.66 -23.52
N ASN A 1201 48.05 -13.89 -24.56
CA ASN A 1201 47.39 -12.57 -24.42
C ASN A 1201 46.16 -12.61 -23.49
N GLY A 1202 45.39 -13.71 -23.49
CA GLY A 1202 44.23 -13.88 -22.59
C GLY A 1202 44.57 -13.94 -21.10
N SER A 1203 45.80 -14.32 -20.73
CA SER A 1203 46.27 -14.26 -19.34
C SER A 1203 46.61 -12.85 -18.89
N MET A 1204 47.12 -12.02 -19.80
CA MET A 1204 47.50 -10.62 -19.53
C MET A 1204 46.26 -9.73 -19.35
N GLU A 1205 45.24 -9.91 -20.19
CA GLU A 1205 43.92 -9.26 -20.05
C GLU A 1205 43.31 -9.55 -18.68
N THR A 1206 43.27 -10.83 -18.30
CA THR A 1206 42.69 -11.27 -17.02
C THR A 1206 43.43 -10.64 -15.82
N ILE A 1207 44.76 -10.52 -15.89
CA ILE A 1207 45.58 -9.93 -14.84
C ILE A 1207 45.32 -8.42 -14.73
N LEU A 1208 45.30 -7.69 -15.85
CA LEU A 1208 45.08 -6.24 -15.87
C LEU A 1208 43.66 -5.87 -15.38
N LEU A 1209 42.65 -6.63 -15.78
CA LEU A 1209 41.26 -6.46 -15.32
C LEU A 1209 41.04 -6.86 -13.87
N SER A 1210 41.95 -7.63 -13.26
CA SER A 1210 41.91 -7.99 -11.84
C SER A 1210 42.68 -7.03 -10.93
N THR A 1211 43.43 -6.09 -11.50
CA THR A 1211 44.30 -5.20 -10.73
C THR A 1211 43.50 -4.06 -10.09
N PRO A 1212 43.58 -3.86 -8.74
CA PRO A 1212 42.81 -2.83 -8.05
C PRO A 1212 43.06 -1.41 -8.57
N SER A 1213 44.30 -1.05 -8.90
CA SER A 1213 44.65 0.28 -9.40
C SER A 1213 43.95 0.62 -10.73
N THR A 1214 43.86 -0.34 -11.65
CA THR A 1214 43.18 -0.14 -12.94
C THR A 1214 41.69 0.05 -12.74
N ARG A 1215 41.06 -0.75 -11.86
CA ARG A 1215 39.64 -0.63 -11.52
C ARG A 1215 39.31 0.69 -10.83
N THR A 1216 40.18 1.17 -9.94
CA THR A 1216 39.96 2.45 -9.24
C THR A 1216 40.19 3.65 -10.15
N THR A 1217 41.15 3.56 -11.10
CA THR A 1217 41.50 4.69 -11.97
C THR A 1217 40.45 4.93 -13.07
N PHE A 1218 39.84 3.87 -13.60
CA PHE A 1218 38.85 3.97 -14.68
C PHE A 1218 37.44 3.55 -14.23
N ALA A 1219 37.14 3.67 -12.94
CA ALA A 1219 35.88 3.21 -12.34
C ALA A 1219 34.63 3.81 -13.02
N ALA A 1220 34.70 5.08 -13.46
CA ALA A 1220 33.59 5.76 -14.14
C ALA A 1220 33.28 5.19 -15.53
N LEU A 1221 34.28 4.65 -16.23
CA LEU A 1221 34.14 4.09 -17.58
C LEU A 1221 33.87 2.59 -17.59
N ALA A 1222 34.31 1.86 -16.56
CA ALA A 1222 34.13 0.41 -16.45
C ALA A 1222 32.65 -0.02 -16.40
N THR A 1223 31.74 0.91 -16.11
CA THR A 1223 30.27 0.75 -16.13
C THR A 1223 29.61 1.10 -17.48
N GLU A 1224 30.35 1.69 -18.43
CA GLU A 1224 29.77 2.22 -19.68
C GLU A 1224 30.44 1.67 -20.96
N VAL A 1225 31.72 1.29 -20.89
CA VAL A 1225 32.54 0.85 -22.03
C VAL A 1225 33.41 -0.35 -21.64
N MET A 1226 33.75 -1.21 -22.63
CA MET A 1226 34.71 -2.29 -22.42
C MET A 1226 36.09 -1.72 -22.02
N PRO A 1227 36.78 -2.31 -21.04
CA PRO A 1227 38.07 -1.82 -20.56
C PRO A 1227 39.18 -1.99 -21.61
N ASP A 1228 39.98 -0.94 -21.81
CA ASP A 1228 41.09 -0.87 -22.77
C ASP A 1228 42.46 -1.01 -22.08
N LEU A 1229 43.48 -1.53 -22.79
CA LEU A 1229 44.73 -1.99 -22.16
C LEU A 1229 46.00 -1.33 -22.72
N HIS A 1230 46.95 -1.04 -21.84
CA HIS A 1230 48.35 -0.71 -22.20
C HIS A 1230 49.32 -1.75 -21.65
N ALA A 1231 50.44 -1.93 -22.35
CA ALA A 1231 51.58 -2.73 -21.88
C ALA A 1231 52.29 -2.05 -20.69
N LEU A 1232 52.21 -2.67 -19.51
CA LEU A 1232 53.11 -2.36 -18.39
C LEU A 1232 54.51 -2.92 -18.69
N ASP A 1233 55.56 -2.20 -18.30
CA ASP A 1233 56.96 -2.67 -18.30
C ASP A 1233 57.03 -4.07 -17.64
N PRO A 1234 57.73 -5.07 -18.24
CA PRO A 1234 57.83 -6.43 -17.71
C PRO A 1234 58.26 -6.59 -16.24
N ALA A 1235 58.73 -5.52 -15.59
CA ALA A 1235 59.14 -5.52 -14.19
C ALA A 1235 58.07 -5.06 -13.17
N GLY A 1236 56.85 -4.67 -13.60
CA GLY A 1236 55.78 -4.28 -12.67
C GLY A 1236 56.11 -3.08 -11.76
N ARG A 1237 57.01 -2.18 -12.19
CA ARG A 1237 57.33 -0.96 -11.45
C ARG A 1237 56.51 0.21 -11.96
N ALA A 1238 55.87 0.92 -11.04
CA ALA A 1238 55.21 2.18 -11.30
C ALA A 1238 56.18 3.20 -11.92
N ILE A 1239 55.81 3.77 -13.07
CA ILE A 1239 56.51 4.89 -13.68
C ILE A 1239 56.31 6.12 -12.77
N PRO A 1240 57.35 6.88 -12.39
CA PRO A 1240 57.19 8.03 -11.50
C PRO A 1240 56.38 9.13 -12.18
N ARG A 1241 55.33 9.61 -11.50
CA ARG A 1241 54.60 10.85 -11.84
C ARG A 1241 55.59 12.01 -11.98
N ALA A 1242 55.67 12.58 -13.18
CA ALA A 1242 56.29 13.87 -13.42
C ALA A 1242 55.21 14.90 -13.85
N ARG A 1243 54.94 15.85 -12.93
CA ARG A 1243 54.48 17.25 -13.12
C ARG A 1243 53.32 17.51 -14.09
N ARG A 1244 52.12 17.81 -13.55
CA ARG A 1244 51.54 19.17 -13.35
C ARG A 1244 51.13 19.89 -14.65
N SER A 1245 49.83 20.12 -14.82
CA SER A 1245 49.18 21.42 -14.55
C SER A 1245 47.68 21.22 -14.44
#